data_AF-A0Z7P4-F1
#
_entry.id   AF-A0Z7P4-F1
#
_cell.length_a   1.000
_cell.length_b   1.000
_cell.length_c   1.000
_cell.angle_alpha   90.00
_cell.angle_beta   90.00
_cell.angle_gamma   90.00
#
_symmetry.space_group_name_H-M   'P 1'
#
loop_
_entity.id
_entity.type
_entity.pdbx_description
1 polymer ?
#
loop_
_entity_poly.entity_id
_entity_poly.type
_entity_poly.pdbx_seq_one_letter_code
_entity_poly.pdbx_strand_id
1 'polypeptide(L)'
;MLTASLAKAEPSVTFALDDGRNLSTAELYSAGFPVGEVLQVSNGRGRTYDVTIVRSTLSSLGNRSLSGTTKGNGTFVLVITAHGQLQGSLAKGPDFYRIFSEGGSPALQQRDYSALPTLIDKAAVAPELRRPDSGRQLLELYPIDVKTRSLYKQDKITTSAAGTGTVYPVYNADTEIDVLVYYDSKMSTPEATVDYLFEYSNLAYARTGIALTLNLAGLIPVTISSAQDNTAVLELLQNREAPFVLTDEDRVALNADLVHVVRVDKGEEDEVPNCGLASYSVYEGLGYREETNGITEWKPQEGFGSYCSEDAFTHEIGHNLGAAHHRGDDNIYAGGAYDYSFGTGRSAVFNTIMGAYRDAYEETVAVFSNPDSDCLGYPCGVSPAYSDSADNKRTLSNTKFIVAGYEGRGFDYAAIQEQARYASCEDGTPYRGLGISNSSQYAVEVMSQTFLRVDRSTYYTGTFEEGEFVLPASGYSGRGYCGEGVDQPFGSEITEAFFTYKNPETGEEVEGTHIFFDDDYDGDYGVVRAAAGASGSVVGHPSMLARVDAEVEITFQPADGYKLDEVTGTCPGSLHYNVYTAEPLYGDCWAIASFVADVSFTSEKSLDEISEAYIGLHGRAPDPNGLEYWAQELDDAVAAGKSSGVALKKLTNDMTLSAEWASGIGANNGLIQSGAEAIVRAMYLNLFARSATNSDVAYWSSDLTSGRVTESEMVVLLITGAKANGNTDSVVLDYKRQAARYYASNVSQSIFTRSNAKDAVADVTNLQSLTASEGDTDALVEASG
;
A
#
# COMPACT_ATOMS: atom_id res chain seq x y z
N MET A 1 10.63 -11.42 56.87
CA MET A 1 11.59 -10.54 56.19
C MET A 1 11.93 -11.19 54.85
N LEU A 2 11.14 -10.93 53.80
CA LEU A 2 11.59 -11.18 52.43
C LEU A 2 12.48 -9.99 52.07
N THR A 3 13.77 -10.23 51.88
CA THR A 3 14.66 -9.23 51.27
C THR A 3 14.22 -9.04 49.82
N ALA A 4 13.62 -7.88 49.53
CA ALA A 4 13.41 -7.43 48.16
C ALA A 4 14.78 -7.35 47.48
N SER A 5 15.05 -8.28 46.56
CA SER A 5 16.25 -8.24 45.73
C SER A 5 16.03 -7.15 44.70
N LEU A 6 16.70 -6.00 44.87
CA LEU A 6 16.84 -4.99 43.81
C LEU A 6 17.21 -5.68 42.49
N ALA A 7 16.49 -5.37 41.42
CA ALA A 7 16.86 -5.75 40.06
C ALA A 7 18.26 -5.20 39.74
N LYS A 8 19.27 -6.07 39.71
CA LYS A 8 20.63 -5.71 39.29
C LYS A 8 20.80 -6.00 37.80
N ALA A 9 21.41 -5.06 37.10
CA ALA A 9 21.89 -5.26 35.74
C ALA A 9 22.90 -6.43 35.71
N GLU A 10 22.78 -7.25 34.67
CA GLU A 10 23.69 -8.35 34.39
C GLU A 10 24.63 -7.92 33.25
N PRO A 11 25.92 -7.66 33.52
CA PRO A 11 26.84 -7.09 32.54
C PRO A 11 27.38 -8.11 31.53
N SER A 12 27.00 -9.39 31.64
CA SER A 12 27.41 -10.48 30.76
C SER A 12 26.22 -10.95 29.91
N VAL A 13 25.98 -10.26 28.81
CA VAL A 13 24.97 -10.61 27.81
C VAL A 13 25.68 -11.05 26.55
N THR A 14 25.22 -12.15 25.96
CA THR A 14 25.77 -12.66 24.70
C THR A 14 24.68 -12.71 23.65
N PHE A 15 24.95 -12.11 22.50
CA PHE A 15 24.17 -12.28 21.28
C PHE A 15 24.90 -13.28 20.39
N ALA A 16 24.21 -14.29 19.87
CA ALA A 16 24.80 -15.29 19.00
C ALA A 16 23.86 -15.69 17.87
N LEU A 17 24.42 -16.14 16.74
CA LEU A 17 23.66 -16.79 15.68
C LEU A 17 23.40 -18.27 16.02
N ASP A 18 22.51 -18.92 15.27
CA ASP A 18 22.17 -20.34 15.42
C ASP A 18 23.36 -21.31 15.34
N ASP A 19 24.45 -20.90 14.70
CA ASP A 19 25.71 -21.66 14.65
C ASP A 19 26.54 -21.54 15.94
N GLY A 20 26.05 -20.80 16.94
CA GLY A 20 26.70 -20.53 18.22
C GLY A 20 27.77 -19.44 18.17
N ARG A 21 27.87 -18.68 17.06
CA ARG A 21 28.85 -17.61 16.92
C ARG A 21 28.41 -16.35 17.66
N ASN A 22 29.19 -15.95 18.67
CA ASN A 22 28.98 -14.70 19.39
C ASN A 22 29.19 -13.47 18.50
N LEU A 23 28.35 -12.47 18.70
CA LEU A 23 28.33 -11.20 17.97
C LEU A 23 28.78 -10.07 18.89
N SER A 24 29.67 -9.22 18.38
CA SER A 24 29.98 -7.92 18.98
C SER A 24 28.91 -6.87 18.65
N THR A 25 28.86 -5.78 19.41
CA THR A 25 27.96 -4.65 19.12
C THR A 25 28.17 -4.07 17.72
N ALA A 26 29.42 -4.01 17.24
CA ALA A 26 29.73 -3.54 15.89
C ALA A 26 29.21 -4.50 14.81
N GLU A 27 29.23 -5.80 15.06
CA GLU A 27 28.63 -6.80 14.17
C GLU A 27 27.11 -6.72 14.19
N LEU A 28 26.49 -6.55 15.36
CA LEU A 28 25.04 -6.33 15.46
C LEU A 28 24.59 -5.10 14.67
N TYR A 29 25.40 -4.03 14.67
CA TYR A 29 25.11 -2.84 13.87
C TYR A 29 25.29 -3.07 12.36
N SER A 30 26.39 -3.73 11.96
CA SER A 30 26.79 -3.87 10.55
C SER A 30 26.16 -5.04 9.82
N ALA A 31 25.76 -6.10 10.53
CA ALA A 31 25.05 -7.22 9.96
C ALA A 31 23.62 -6.81 9.61
N GLY A 32 23.24 -6.98 8.34
CA GLY A 32 21.83 -7.03 7.96
C GLY A 32 21.33 -8.42 8.32
N PHE A 33 20.46 -8.52 9.32
CA PHE A 33 19.87 -9.80 9.73
C PHE A 33 18.66 -10.07 8.82
N PRO A 34 18.68 -11.08 7.94
CA PRO A 34 17.50 -11.43 7.16
C PRO A 34 16.32 -11.80 8.07
N VAL A 35 15.12 -11.42 7.61
CA VAL A 35 13.87 -11.86 8.24
C VAL A 35 13.84 -13.40 8.25
N GLY A 36 13.48 -13.97 9.40
CA GLY A 36 13.49 -15.41 9.67
C GLY A 36 14.79 -15.97 10.24
N GLU A 37 15.88 -15.20 10.28
CA GLU A 37 17.09 -15.59 11.01
C GLU A 37 16.82 -15.64 12.51
N VAL A 38 17.47 -16.56 13.21
CA VAL A 38 17.35 -16.71 14.65
C VAL A 38 18.56 -16.10 15.34
N LEU A 39 18.27 -15.11 16.19
CA LEU A 39 19.22 -14.46 17.08
C LEU A 39 19.03 -15.02 18.49
N GLN A 40 20.08 -15.63 19.04
CA GLN A 40 20.09 -16.11 20.42
C GLN A 40 20.54 -15.00 21.36
N VAL A 41 19.69 -14.66 22.33
CA VAL A 41 20.01 -13.71 23.40
C VAL A 41 20.19 -14.47 24.71
N SER A 42 21.40 -14.45 25.26
CA SER A 42 21.74 -15.16 26.50
C SER A 42 22.10 -14.20 27.62
N ASN A 43 21.51 -14.40 28.80
CA ASN A 43 21.83 -13.63 30.00
C ASN A 43 22.97 -14.24 30.82
N GLY A 44 23.45 -13.51 31.83
CA GLY A 44 24.58 -13.93 32.68
C GLY A 44 24.29 -15.14 33.56
N ARG A 45 23.03 -15.56 33.66
CA ARG A 45 22.58 -16.76 34.40
C ARG A 45 22.44 -17.99 33.51
N GLY A 46 22.78 -17.91 32.22
CA GLY A 46 22.70 -19.02 31.27
C GLY A 46 21.29 -19.33 30.77
N ARG A 47 20.33 -18.40 30.89
CA ARG A 47 19.07 -18.48 30.14
C ARG A 47 19.30 -17.91 28.73
N THR A 48 18.80 -18.63 27.74
CA THR A 48 18.90 -18.27 26.32
C THR A 48 17.50 -18.14 25.73
N TYR A 49 17.29 -17.09 24.94
CA TYR A 49 16.07 -16.82 24.21
C TYR A 49 16.36 -16.85 22.72
N ASP A 50 15.73 -17.76 22.00
CA ASP A 50 15.77 -17.78 20.54
C ASP A 50 14.75 -16.77 20.01
N VAL A 51 15.24 -15.72 19.36
CA VAL A 51 14.45 -14.65 18.73
C VAL A 51 14.47 -14.87 17.23
N THR A 52 13.31 -15.13 16.63
CA THR A 52 13.16 -15.08 15.17
C THR A 52 13.01 -13.63 14.74
N ILE A 53 13.96 -13.13 13.93
CA ILE A 53 13.96 -11.76 13.43
C ILE A 53 12.77 -11.57 12.50
N VAL A 54 11.93 -10.58 12.82
CA VAL A 54 10.76 -10.18 12.01
C VAL A 54 11.09 -8.94 11.20
N ARG A 55 11.89 -8.02 11.77
CA ARG A 55 12.33 -6.79 11.09
C ARG A 55 13.80 -6.50 11.41
N SER A 56 14.50 -6.00 10.39
CA SER A 56 15.88 -5.50 10.50
C SER A 56 16.03 -4.30 9.57
N THR A 57 16.09 -3.10 10.13
CA THR A 57 16.04 -1.85 9.38
C THR A 57 17.19 -0.92 9.77
N LEU A 58 17.49 0.06 8.92
CA LEU A 58 18.33 1.20 9.27
C LEU A 58 17.42 2.42 9.35
N SER A 59 17.34 3.07 10.51
CA SER A 59 16.51 4.26 10.69
C SER A 59 17.07 5.45 9.91
N SER A 60 16.25 6.48 9.70
CA SER A 60 16.68 7.75 9.10
C SER A 60 17.76 8.46 9.93
N LEU A 61 17.85 8.16 11.23
CA LEU A 61 18.89 8.64 12.14
C LEU A 61 20.20 7.83 12.04
N GLY A 62 20.23 6.78 11.22
CA GLY A 62 21.40 5.92 11.03
C GLY A 62 21.60 4.85 12.12
N ASN A 63 20.57 4.59 12.95
CA ASN A 63 20.61 3.52 13.94
C ASN A 63 20.08 2.21 13.33
N ARG A 64 20.61 1.08 13.79
CA ARG A 64 20.13 -0.26 13.40
C ARG A 64 19.00 -0.65 14.33
N SER A 65 17.83 -0.94 13.78
CA SER A 65 16.69 -1.47 14.54
C SER A 65 16.46 -2.93 14.19
N LEU A 66 16.40 -3.78 15.20
CA LEU A 66 16.12 -5.20 15.10
C LEU A 66 14.90 -5.52 15.95
N SER A 67 13.93 -6.21 15.39
CA SER A 67 12.79 -6.68 16.17
C SER A 67 12.35 -8.07 15.75
N GLY A 68 11.78 -8.79 16.69
CA GLY A 68 11.47 -10.20 16.49
C GLY A 68 10.57 -10.78 17.55
N THR A 69 10.28 -12.06 17.39
CA THR A 69 9.44 -12.81 18.32
C THR A 69 10.19 -14.01 18.87
N THR A 70 9.93 -14.33 20.13
CA THR A 70 10.44 -15.57 20.74
C THR A 70 9.41 -16.68 20.62
N LYS A 71 9.85 -17.94 20.76
CA LYS A 71 8.94 -19.08 20.91
C LYS A 71 7.99 -18.86 22.10
N GLY A 72 6.68 -18.81 21.83
CA GLY A 72 5.65 -18.49 22.81
C GLY A 72 5.23 -17.02 22.83
N ASN A 73 5.33 -16.31 21.70
CA ASN A 73 4.80 -14.97 21.46
C ASN A 73 5.45 -13.83 22.27
N GLY A 74 6.64 -14.04 22.81
CA GLY A 74 7.41 -12.96 23.45
C GLY A 74 7.94 -11.94 22.44
N THR A 75 8.17 -10.71 22.91
CA THR A 75 8.58 -9.54 22.12
C THR A 75 10.07 -9.27 22.29
N PHE A 76 10.77 -8.95 21.19
CA PHE A 76 12.15 -8.46 21.24
C PHE A 76 12.29 -7.23 20.35
N VAL A 77 12.85 -6.16 20.90
CA VAL A 77 13.20 -4.94 20.15
C VAL A 77 14.58 -4.48 20.61
N LEU A 78 15.46 -4.15 19.66
CA LEU A 78 16.79 -3.67 19.93
C LEU A 78 17.20 -2.61 18.91
N VAL A 79 17.54 -1.43 19.41
CA VAL A 79 18.16 -0.35 18.67
C VAL A 79 19.65 -0.30 19.02
N ILE A 80 20.49 -0.25 17.99
CA ILE A 80 21.94 -0.08 18.10
C ILE A 80 22.34 1.20 17.38
N THR A 81 22.90 2.16 18.10
CA THR A 81 23.40 3.39 17.48
C THR A 81 24.72 3.16 16.76
N ALA A 82 25.08 4.07 15.85
CA ALA A 82 26.38 4.04 15.15
C ALA A 82 27.59 4.06 16.11
N HIS A 83 27.41 4.54 17.33
CA HIS A 83 28.44 4.56 18.37
C HIS A 83 28.38 3.35 19.33
N GLY A 84 27.51 2.37 19.05
CA GLY A 84 27.38 1.14 19.83
C GLY A 84 26.60 1.31 21.14
N GLN A 85 25.80 2.37 21.29
CA GLN A 85 24.81 2.44 22.36
C GLN A 85 23.63 1.53 22.02
N LEU A 86 23.13 0.83 23.03
CA LEU A 86 22.03 -0.12 22.91
C LEU A 86 20.83 0.42 23.67
N GLN A 87 19.65 0.23 23.09
CA GLN A 87 18.37 0.47 23.75
C GLN A 87 17.37 -0.56 23.26
N GLY A 88 16.76 -1.31 24.18
CA GLY A 88 15.86 -2.38 23.78
C GLY A 88 15.13 -3.04 24.93
N SER A 89 14.32 -4.03 24.57
CA SER A 89 13.58 -4.87 25.50
C SER A 89 13.47 -6.30 24.99
N LEU A 90 13.37 -7.24 25.93
CA LEU A 90 13.05 -8.63 25.69
C LEU A 90 11.98 -9.03 26.71
N ALA A 91 10.79 -9.36 26.23
CA ALA A 91 9.64 -9.78 27.02
C ALA A 91 9.20 -11.18 26.63
N LYS A 92 9.03 -12.08 27.59
CA LYS A 92 8.49 -13.42 27.38
C LYS A 92 7.82 -13.94 28.65
N GLY A 93 6.49 -13.93 28.70
CA GLY A 93 5.76 -14.31 29.91
C GLY A 93 6.13 -13.39 31.07
N PRO A 94 6.51 -13.93 32.25
CA PRO A 94 6.92 -13.10 33.38
C PRO A 94 8.31 -12.45 33.16
N ASP A 95 9.13 -13.02 32.29
CA ASP A 95 10.49 -12.55 32.07
C ASP A 95 10.49 -11.31 31.18
N PHE A 96 10.67 -10.15 31.79
CA PHE A 96 10.92 -8.89 31.10
C PHE A 96 12.32 -8.37 31.40
N TYR A 97 13.06 -8.01 30.36
CA TYR A 97 14.38 -7.41 30.45
C TYR A 97 14.47 -6.15 29.61
N ARG A 98 15.13 -5.13 30.16
CA ARG A 98 15.67 -4.03 29.36
C ARG A 98 17.07 -4.32 28.88
N ILE A 99 17.35 -3.89 27.67
CA ILE A 99 18.65 -3.97 27.02
C ILE A 99 19.21 -2.54 26.95
N PHE A 100 20.40 -2.33 27.50
CA PHE A 100 21.10 -1.06 27.40
C PHE A 100 22.62 -1.25 27.41
N SER A 101 23.37 -0.17 27.21
CA SER A 101 24.83 -0.18 27.30
C SER A 101 25.32 0.21 28.70
N GLU A 102 26.04 -0.68 29.37
CA GLU A 102 26.74 -0.39 30.63
C GLU A 102 28.26 -0.42 30.37
N GLY A 103 28.93 0.74 30.53
CA GLY A 103 30.38 0.83 30.30
C GLY A 103 30.81 0.45 28.86
N GLY A 104 29.91 0.59 27.88
CA GLY A 104 30.15 0.23 26.47
C GLY A 104 29.91 -1.24 26.13
N SER A 105 29.44 -2.07 27.08
CA SER A 105 29.04 -3.46 26.86
C SER A 105 27.53 -3.63 26.99
N PRO A 106 26.90 -4.60 26.29
CA PRO A 106 25.50 -4.90 26.46
C PRO A 106 25.18 -5.41 27.88
N ALA A 107 24.13 -4.87 28.49
CA ALA A 107 23.61 -5.28 29.78
C ALA A 107 22.11 -5.58 29.70
N LEU A 108 21.68 -6.58 30.47
CA LEU A 108 20.27 -6.91 30.66
C LEU A 108 19.86 -6.56 32.09
N GLN A 109 18.81 -5.76 32.26
CA GLN A 109 18.19 -5.52 33.56
C GLN A 109 16.81 -6.15 33.59
N GLN A 110 16.63 -7.11 34.50
CA GLN A 110 15.34 -7.75 34.72
C GLN A 110 14.36 -6.78 35.38
N ARG A 111 13.08 -6.85 35.01
CA ARG A 111 12.00 -6.09 35.62
C ARG A 111 11.88 -6.34 37.13
N ASP A 112 11.65 -5.28 37.90
CA ASP A 112 11.27 -5.40 39.31
C ASP A 112 9.75 -5.56 39.42
N TYR A 113 9.27 -6.70 39.90
CA TYR A 113 7.83 -6.97 40.02
C TYR A 113 7.11 -6.12 41.08
N SER A 114 7.84 -5.28 41.84
CA SER A 114 7.24 -4.36 42.82
C SER A 114 6.85 -3.00 42.25
N ALA A 115 7.29 -2.65 41.04
CA ALA A 115 6.85 -1.44 40.35
C ALA A 115 5.53 -1.70 39.63
N LEU A 116 4.60 -0.75 39.74
CA LEU A 116 3.30 -0.84 39.07
C LEU A 116 3.27 0.07 37.83
N PRO A 117 2.72 -0.40 36.71
CA PRO A 117 2.53 0.46 35.54
C PRO A 117 1.53 1.57 35.87
N THR A 118 1.86 2.81 35.51
CA THR A 118 0.91 3.94 35.52
C THR A 118 -0.18 3.72 34.46
N LEU A 119 -1.31 4.44 34.54
CA LEU A 119 -2.27 4.45 33.43
C LEU A 119 -1.56 4.97 32.20
N ILE A 120 -1.85 4.40 31.04
CA ILE A 120 -1.46 5.06 29.79
C ILE A 120 -2.25 6.37 29.72
N ASP A 121 -3.57 6.29 29.77
CA ASP A 121 -4.48 7.43 29.74
C ASP A 121 -5.85 7.07 30.39
N LYS A 122 -6.85 7.95 30.26
CA LYS A 122 -8.24 7.68 30.65
C LYS A 122 -9.17 7.43 29.46
N ALA A 123 -8.83 8.01 28.30
CA ALA A 123 -9.52 7.97 27.03
C ALA A 123 -8.84 9.01 26.10
N ALA A 124 -8.87 8.76 24.81
CA ALA A 124 -8.53 9.76 23.80
C ALA A 124 -9.46 10.99 23.81
N VAL A 125 -8.92 12.10 23.33
CA VAL A 125 -9.64 13.35 23.15
C VAL A 125 -10.39 13.28 21.82
N ALA A 126 -11.72 13.16 21.89
CA ALA A 126 -12.57 13.28 20.70
C ALA A 126 -12.54 14.74 20.20
N PRO A 127 -12.47 14.97 18.87
CA PRO A 127 -12.57 16.31 18.29
C PRO A 127 -13.81 17.04 18.84
N GLU A 128 -13.66 18.32 19.20
CA GLU A 128 -14.82 19.17 19.48
C GLU A 128 -15.59 19.43 18.17
N LEU A 129 -16.43 18.47 17.77
CA LEU A 129 -17.32 18.65 16.65
C LEU A 129 -18.23 19.85 16.96
N ARG A 130 -18.13 20.92 16.16
CA ARG A 130 -19.29 21.79 15.88
C ARG A 130 -20.35 20.91 15.26
N ARG A 131 -21.13 20.21 16.10
CA ARG A 131 -22.25 19.36 15.70
C ARG A 131 -23.22 20.19 14.85
N PRO A 132 -23.49 19.85 13.59
CA PRO A 132 -24.85 19.94 13.10
C PRO A 132 -25.57 18.70 13.64
N ASP A 133 -26.59 18.91 14.47
CA ASP A 133 -27.47 17.86 14.99
C ASP A 133 -27.79 16.81 13.91
N SER A 134 -27.47 15.54 14.19
CA SER A 134 -28.35 14.42 13.85
C SER A 134 -28.00 13.21 14.70
N GLY A 135 -28.99 12.73 15.46
CA GLY A 135 -28.85 11.57 16.31
C GLY A 135 -28.71 10.30 15.48
N ARG A 136 -27.57 9.62 15.58
CA ARG A 136 -27.52 8.17 15.43
C ARG A 136 -27.79 7.58 16.80
N GLN A 137 -29.03 7.14 16.99
CA GLN A 137 -29.40 6.32 18.13
C GLN A 137 -28.70 4.97 17.94
N LEU A 138 -27.74 4.66 18.81
CA LEU A 138 -27.12 3.33 18.94
C LEU A 138 -28.21 2.27 18.95
N LEU A 139 -28.38 1.55 17.84
CA LEU A 139 -29.28 0.41 17.76
C LEU A 139 -28.56 -0.80 18.33
N GLU A 140 -29.00 -1.24 19.52
CA GLU A 140 -28.62 -2.54 20.08
C GLU A 140 -28.99 -3.66 19.09
N LEU A 141 -28.00 -4.22 18.41
CA LEU A 141 -28.17 -5.39 17.54
C LEU A 141 -28.53 -6.62 18.39
N TYR A 142 -29.77 -7.10 18.28
CA TYR A 142 -30.14 -8.43 18.77
C TYR A 142 -29.70 -9.50 17.75
N PRO A 143 -28.94 -10.55 18.13
CA PRO A 143 -28.37 -11.55 17.21
C PRO A 143 -29.37 -12.41 16.42
N ILE A 144 -30.67 -12.26 16.66
CA ILE A 144 -31.70 -13.17 16.14
C ILE A 144 -32.27 -12.69 14.79
N ASP A 145 -32.13 -11.40 14.43
CA ASP A 145 -32.72 -10.85 13.19
C ASP A 145 -31.89 -11.05 11.91
N VAL A 146 -30.63 -11.51 12.02
CA VAL A 146 -29.74 -11.74 10.85
C VAL A 146 -30.21 -12.92 9.97
N LYS A 147 -31.08 -13.80 10.48
CA LYS A 147 -31.55 -14.99 9.74
C LYS A 147 -32.87 -14.82 8.99
N THR A 148 -33.53 -13.67 9.08
CA THR A 148 -34.89 -13.48 8.51
C THR A 148 -35.07 -12.21 7.69
N ARG A 149 -34.07 -11.83 6.88
CA ARG A 149 -34.28 -10.81 5.82
C ARG A 149 -33.89 -11.39 4.46
N SER A 150 -34.88 -12.02 3.85
CA SER A 150 -34.90 -12.35 2.43
C SER A 150 -35.87 -11.38 1.74
N LEU A 151 -35.52 -11.01 0.51
CA LEU A 151 -36.36 -10.37 -0.52
C LEU A 151 -36.24 -8.84 -0.71
N TYR A 152 -35.03 -8.30 -0.78
CA TYR A 152 -34.70 -7.30 -1.80
C TYR A 152 -33.27 -7.58 -2.29
N LYS A 153 -33.15 -8.32 -3.40
CA LYS A 153 -31.89 -8.34 -4.15
C LYS A 153 -31.74 -6.94 -4.72
N GLN A 154 -30.83 -6.13 -4.17
CA GLN A 154 -30.17 -5.15 -5.02
C GLN A 154 -29.48 -5.97 -6.12
N ASP A 155 -29.72 -5.61 -7.38
CA ASP A 155 -28.98 -6.20 -8.48
C ASP A 155 -27.49 -5.98 -8.23
N LYS A 156 -26.68 -6.98 -8.57
CA LYS A 156 -25.22 -6.93 -8.43
C LYS A 156 -24.71 -5.57 -8.90
N ILE A 157 -24.06 -4.83 -8.01
CA ILE A 157 -23.46 -3.54 -8.36
C ILE A 157 -22.21 -3.86 -9.18
N THR A 158 -22.37 -3.87 -10.49
CA THR A 158 -21.25 -3.94 -11.44
C THR A 158 -20.66 -2.55 -11.67
N THR A 159 -19.35 -2.46 -11.53
CA THR A 159 -18.50 -1.30 -11.88
C THR A 159 -18.71 -0.92 -13.35
N SER A 160 -19.19 0.29 -13.63
CA SER A 160 -19.27 0.82 -15.01
C SER A 160 -17.93 1.42 -15.44
N ALA A 161 -17.67 1.46 -16.75
CA ALA A 161 -16.53 2.19 -17.30
C ALA A 161 -16.77 3.70 -17.24
N ALA A 162 -15.70 4.48 -17.01
CA ALA A 162 -15.74 5.93 -16.94
C ALA A 162 -16.23 6.56 -18.26
N GLY A 163 -16.89 7.71 -18.15
CA GLY A 163 -17.18 8.57 -19.30
C GLY A 163 -15.90 9.03 -20.01
N THR A 164 -16.01 9.42 -21.29
CA THR A 164 -14.86 9.90 -22.07
C THR A 164 -14.26 11.17 -21.45
N GLY A 165 -13.10 11.06 -20.81
CA GLY A 165 -12.31 12.19 -20.28
C GLY A 165 -12.13 12.24 -18.75
N THR A 166 -12.80 11.37 -17.99
CA THR A 166 -12.70 11.29 -16.51
C THR A 166 -11.98 10.01 -16.10
N VAL A 167 -11.16 10.07 -15.05
CA VAL A 167 -10.43 8.91 -14.49
C VAL A 167 -10.98 8.52 -13.11
N TYR A 168 -10.63 7.33 -12.63
CA TYR A 168 -10.98 6.87 -11.29
C TYR A 168 -9.83 7.07 -10.30
N PRO A 169 -10.11 7.23 -8.99
CA PRO A 169 -9.06 7.35 -7.99
C PRO A 169 -8.23 6.06 -7.92
N VAL A 170 -6.91 6.20 -7.82
CA VAL A 170 -5.99 5.07 -7.71
C VAL A 170 -5.47 5.01 -6.28
N TYR A 171 -5.86 3.97 -5.54
CA TYR A 171 -5.43 3.80 -4.16
C TYR A 171 -4.20 2.89 -4.04
N ASN A 172 -3.29 3.24 -3.14
CA ASN A 172 -2.08 2.49 -2.85
C ASN A 172 -2.37 1.30 -1.92
N ALA A 173 -1.71 0.17 -2.12
CA ALA A 173 -1.86 -1.04 -1.29
C ALA A 173 -1.11 -0.94 0.06
N ASP A 174 0.12 -0.45 0.01
CA ASP A 174 0.98 -0.22 1.17
C ASP A 174 0.86 1.21 1.66
N THR A 175 1.10 1.41 2.96
CA THR A 175 0.96 2.73 3.60
C THR A 175 2.08 2.97 4.60
N GLU A 176 2.69 4.13 4.49
CA GLU A 176 3.63 4.67 5.44
C GLU A 176 2.99 5.89 6.10
N ILE A 177 3.18 6.06 7.40
CA ILE A 177 2.74 7.25 8.14
C ILE A 177 3.97 7.92 8.70
N ASP A 178 4.19 9.16 8.27
CA ASP A 178 5.33 9.99 8.68
C ASP A 178 4.95 10.76 9.95
N VAL A 179 5.76 10.61 11.02
CA VAL A 179 5.47 11.21 12.33
C VAL A 179 6.56 12.20 12.71
N LEU A 180 6.19 13.44 12.98
CA LEU A 180 7.04 14.46 13.58
C LEU A 180 7.07 14.27 15.10
N VAL A 181 8.27 14.14 15.66
CA VAL A 181 8.46 14.01 17.11
C VAL A 181 9.08 15.27 17.71
N TYR A 182 8.36 15.93 18.60
CA TYR A 182 8.95 16.86 19.54
C TYR A 182 9.40 16.11 20.79
N TYR A 183 10.66 16.26 21.20
CA TYR A 183 11.16 15.59 22.39
C TYR A 183 11.62 16.59 23.45
N ASP A 184 11.41 16.22 24.71
CA ASP A 184 11.91 17.02 25.83
C ASP A 184 13.44 16.99 25.86
N SER A 185 14.05 18.16 25.73
CA SER A 185 15.51 18.37 25.68
C SER A 185 16.28 17.83 26.90
N LYS A 186 15.60 17.50 28.00
CA LYS A 186 16.17 16.79 29.16
C LYS A 186 16.49 15.31 28.88
N MET A 187 15.94 14.73 27.80
CA MET A 187 16.14 13.32 27.46
C MET A 187 17.60 13.03 27.11
N SER A 188 18.16 11.95 27.67
CA SER A 188 19.58 11.62 27.55
C SER A 188 19.96 10.98 26.22
N THR A 189 19.04 10.25 25.59
CA THR A 189 19.26 9.44 24.38
C THR A 189 18.05 9.51 23.44
N PRO A 190 17.68 10.72 22.95
CA PRO A 190 16.44 10.91 22.22
C PRO A 190 16.37 10.12 20.91
N GLU A 191 17.47 10.02 20.16
CA GLU A 191 17.50 9.29 18.89
C GLU A 191 17.25 7.79 19.10
N ALA A 192 17.96 7.17 20.05
CA ALA A 192 17.80 5.76 20.36
C ALA A 192 16.44 5.45 20.99
N THR A 193 15.90 6.38 21.77
CA THR A 193 14.58 6.24 22.40
C THR A 193 13.46 6.31 21.40
N VAL A 194 13.48 7.30 20.52
CA VAL A 194 12.43 7.43 19.49
C VAL A 194 12.49 6.27 18.51
N ASP A 195 13.67 5.86 18.04
CA ASP A 195 13.79 4.67 17.18
C ASP A 195 13.28 3.40 17.87
N TYR A 196 13.47 3.27 19.19
CA TYR A 196 12.94 2.14 19.95
C TYR A 196 11.41 2.13 19.98
N LEU A 197 10.79 3.29 20.22
CA LEU A 197 9.33 3.42 20.23
C LEU A 197 8.72 3.12 18.85
N PHE A 198 9.35 3.61 17.77
CA PHE A 198 8.91 3.35 16.39
C PHE A 198 9.07 1.88 16.03
N GLU A 199 10.21 1.26 16.36
CA GLU A 199 10.41 -0.16 16.07
C GLU A 199 9.46 -1.05 16.89
N TYR A 200 9.16 -0.70 18.14
CA TYR A 200 8.14 -1.40 18.93
C TYR A 200 6.76 -1.30 18.29
N SER A 201 6.32 -0.11 17.86
CA SER A 201 5.06 0.08 17.14
C SER A 201 5.02 -0.73 15.83
N ASN A 202 6.09 -0.67 15.05
CA ASN A 202 6.19 -1.39 13.78
C ASN A 202 6.21 -2.91 13.95
N LEU A 203 6.82 -3.42 15.01
CA LEU A 203 6.71 -4.83 15.39
C LEU A 203 5.26 -5.17 15.75
N ALA A 204 4.56 -4.32 16.51
CA ALA A 204 3.18 -4.55 16.87
C ALA A 204 2.23 -4.59 15.66
N TYR A 205 2.40 -3.68 14.69
CA TYR A 205 1.64 -3.73 13.44
C TYR A 205 1.91 -5.02 12.66
N ALA A 206 3.19 -5.38 12.49
CA ALA A 206 3.58 -6.61 11.80
C ALA A 206 3.01 -7.87 12.49
N ARG A 207 3.05 -7.94 13.82
CA ARG A 207 2.48 -9.06 14.59
C ARG A 207 0.95 -9.12 14.52
N THR A 208 0.29 -7.97 14.43
CA THR A 208 -1.16 -7.89 14.27
C THR A 208 -1.59 -8.24 12.83
N GLY A 209 -0.68 -8.14 11.86
CA GLY A 209 -0.99 -8.29 10.44
C GLY A 209 -1.58 -7.03 9.82
N ILE A 210 -1.16 -5.85 10.31
CA ILE A 210 -1.48 -4.55 9.72
C ILE A 210 -0.30 -4.14 8.83
N ALA A 211 -0.54 -3.96 7.52
CA ALA A 211 0.46 -3.50 6.57
C ALA A 211 0.69 -1.98 6.72
N LEU A 212 1.30 -1.58 7.83
CA LEU A 212 1.61 -0.18 8.18
C LEU A 212 3.04 -0.09 8.69
N THR A 213 3.76 0.93 8.24
CA THR A 213 5.05 1.33 8.81
C THR A 213 5.00 2.79 9.26
N LEU A 214 5.39 3.05 10.49
CA LEU A 214 5.69 4.40 10.98
C LEU A 214 7.12 4.77 10.64
N ASN A 215 7.28 5.99 10.11
CA ASN A 215 8.54 6.59 9.76
C ASN A 215 8.73 7.88 10.52
N LEU A 216 9.95 8.12 10.99
CA LEU A 216 10.28 9.36 11.67
C LEU A 216 10.48 10.47 10.64
N ALA A 217 9.55 11.41 10.58
CA ALA A 217 9.57 12.56 9.68
C ALA A 217 10.63 13.60 10.14
N GLY A 218 10.68 13.83 11.45
CA GLY A 218 11.67 14.70 12.06
C GLY A 218 11.68 14.58 13.57
N LEU A 219 12.78 15.04 14.18
CA LEU A 219 13.02 14.98 15.61
C LEU A 219 13.51 16.34 16.11
N ILE A 220 12.67 17.05 16.87
CA ILE A 220 12.91 18.43 17.26
C ILE A 220 12.94 18.58 18.79
N PRO A 221 14.01 19.11 19.39
CA PRO A 221 14.06 19.33 20.83
C PRO A 221 13.19 20.52 21.25
N VAL A 222 12.45 20.34 22.35
CA VAL A 222 11.70 21.39 23.04
C VAL A 222 11.98 21.38 24.53
N THR A 223 11.74 22.49 25.21
CA THR A 223 11.84 22.56 26.68
C THR A 223 10.45 22.46 27.28
N ILE A 224 10.20 21.39 28.03
CA ILE A 224 8.91 21.11 28.67
C ILE A 224 9.07 21.26 30.19
N SER A 225 8.18 22.03 30.82
CA SER A 225 8.18 22.19 32.28
C SER A 225 7.79 20.87 32.95
N SER A 226 8.54 20.47 33.98
CA SER A 226 8.17 19.30 34.79
C SER A 226 6.90 19.53 35.62
N ALA A 227 6.49 20.78 35.85
CA ALA A 227 5.28 21.11 36.61
C ALA A 227 3.98 21.02 35.79
N GLN A 228 4.07 20.89 34.47
CA GLN A 228 2.90 20.74 33.61
C GLN A 228 2.59 19.25 33.42
N ASP A 229 1.33 18.86 33.57
CA ASP A 229 0.87 17.52 33.25
C ASP A 229 0.80 17.29 31.73
N ASN A 230 0.36 16.10 31.29
CA ASN A 230 0.26 15.79 29.87
C ASN A 230 -0.87 16.56 29.17
N THR A 231 -1.98 16.82 29.85
CA THR A 231 -3.11 17.59 29.32
C THR A 231 -2.67 19.00 28.96
N ALA A 232 -2.01 19.69 29.89
CA ALA A 232 -1.53 21.05 29.69
C ALA A 232 -0.51 21.15 28.54
N VAL A 233 0.37 20.16 28.38
CA VAL A 233 1.35 20.16 27.28
C VAL A 233 0.68 19.83 25.95
N LEU A 234 -0.28 18.91 25.91
CA LEU A 234 -1.06 18.60 24.71
C LEU A 234 -1.89 19.82 24.27
N GLU A 235 -2.51 20.55 25.20
CA GLU A 235 -3.23 21.79 24.91
C GLU A 235 -2.31 22.86 24.32
N LEU A 236 -1.06 22.99 24.81
CA LEU A 236 -0.08 23.90 24.21
C LEU A 236 0.23 23.50 22.75
N LEU A 237 0.39 22.20 22.46
CA LEU A 237 0.62 21.70 21.11
C LEU A 237 -0.59 21.98 20.20
N GLN A 238 -1.79 21.63 20.65
CA GLN A 238 -3.04 21.84 19.90
C GLN A 238 -3.29 23.33 19.60
N ASN A 239 -3.01 24.22 20.56
CA ASN A 239 -3.19 25.66 20.41
C ASN A 239 -2.01 26.39 19.73
N ARG A 240 -0.96 25.66 19.31
CA ARG A 240 0.28 26.23 18.73
C ARG A 240 0.93 27.27 19.65
N GLU A 241 0.89 27.02 20.95
CA GLU A 241 1.50 27.86 21.96
C GLU A 241 2.93 27.41 22.28
N ALA A 242 3.75 28.31 22.81
CA ALA A 242 5.14 27.97 23.13
C ALA A 242 5.21 26.74 24.07
N PRO A 243 6.05 25.72 23.75
CA PRO A 243 7.14 25.75 22.78
C PRO A 243 6.79 25.32 21.32
N PHE A 244 5.53 25.08 20.99
CA PHE A 244 5.05 24.47 19.73
C PHE A 244 4.52 25.45 18.68
N VAL A 245 5.02 26.69 18.67
CA VAL A 245 4.54 27.76 17.77
C VAL A 245 4.81 27.52 16.28
N LEU A 246 5.71 26.59 15.95
CA LEU A 246 6.12 26.27 14.57
C LEU A 246 5.54 24.95 14.05
N THR A 247 4.59 24.34 14.77
CA THR A 247 4.13 22.99 14.45
C THR A 247 3.54 22.86 13.06
N ASP A 248 2.78 23.84 12.57
CA ASP A 248 2.22 23.77 11.22
C ASP A 248 3.33 23.89 10.15
N GLU A 249 4.29 24.79 10.34
CA GLU A 249 5.44 24.91 9.43
C GLU A 249 6.33 23.66 9.43
N ASP A 250 6.61 23.09 10.61
CA ASP A 250 7.43 21.90 10.76
C ASP A 250 6.73 20.68 10.11
N ARG A 251 5.41 20.52 10.29
CA ARG A 251 4.64 19.44 9.64
C ARG A 251 4.72 19.51 8.13
N VAL A 252 4.44 20.68 7.55
CA VAL A 252 4.48 20.87 6.09
C VAL A 252 5.91 20.68 5.56
N ALA A 253 6.92 21.21 6.25
CA ALA A 253 8.31 21.11 5.80
C ALA A 253 8.88 19.69 5.84
N LEU A 254 8.33 18.84 6.72
CA LEU A 254 8.79 17.48 6.96
C LEU A 254 7.83 16.42 6.42
N ASN A 255 6.71 16.81 5.80
CA ASN A 255 5.65 15.91 5.33
C ASN A 255 5.12 15.01 6.45
N ALA A 256 4.87 15.57 7.64
CA ALA A 256 4.50 14.79 8.83
C ALA A 256 2.98 14.66 9.01
N ASP A 257 2.45 13.48 8.72
CA ASP A 257 1.04 13.12 8.89
C ASP A 257 0.58 13.27 10.34
N LEU A 258 1.41 12.86 11.31
CA LEU A 258 1.13 12.96 12.74
C LEU A 258 2.19 13.78 13.49
N VAL A 259 1.81 14.33 14.65
CA VAL A 259 2.72 15.04 15.56
C VAL A 259 2.64 14.45 16.95
N HIS A 260 3.78 14.04 17.50
CA HIS A 260 3.84 13.41 18.81
C HIS A 260 4.90 14.04 19.71
N VAL A 261 4.57 14.20 20.99
CA VAL A 261 5.51 14.69 22.01
C VAL A 261 6.03 13.53 22.84
N VAL A 262 7.35 13.39 22.98
CA VAL A 262 7.97 12.45 23.92
C VAL A 262 8.68 13.22 25.03
N ARG A 263 8.16 13.15 26.25
CA ARG A 263 8.68 13.89 27.40
C ARG A 263 9.37 13.01 28.43
N VAL A 264 10.11 13.64 29.34
CA VAL A 264 10.71 13.00 30.53
C VAL A 264 10.54 13.88 31.77
N ASP A 265 10.77 13.29 32.95
CA ASP A 265 10.78 13.99 34.25
C ASP A 265 9.50 14.77 34.55
N LYS A 266 8.32 14.18 34.27
CA LYS A 266 7.04 14.78 34.66
C LYS A 266 6.91 14.76 36.19
N GLY A 267 6.55 15.88 36.79
CA GLY A 267 6.19 15.95 38.20
C GLY A 267 4.90 15.17 38.45
N GLU A 268 4.80 14.48 39.59
CA GLU A 268 3.57 13.79 39.98
C GLU A 268 2.60 14.76 40.68
N GLU A 269 2.03 15.68 39.91
CA GLU A 269 0.96 16.61 40.37
C GLU A 269 -0.42 16.27 39.76
N ASP A 270 -0.49 15.31 38.83
CA ASP A 270 -1.74 14.90 38.18
C ASP A 270 -2.76 14.40 39.22
N GLU A 271 -4.00 14.89 39.13
CA GLU A 271 -5.13 14.37 39.93
C GLU A 271 -5.36 12.87 39.64
N VAL A 272 -5.05 12.43 38.41
CA VAL A 272 -4.89 11.02 38.02
C VAL A 272 -3.67 10.87 37.09
N PRO A 273 -2.57 10.24 37.55
CA PRO A 273 -1.36 10.06 36.77
C PRO A 273 -1.61 9.27 35.47
N ASN A 274 -1.09 9.78 34.35
CA ASN A 274 -1.11 9.13 33.04
C ASN A 274 0.27 9.19 32.36
N CYS A 275 0.49 8.29 31.40
CA CYS A 275 1.70 8.18 30.59
C CYS A 275 1.55 8.72 29.17
N GLY A 276 0.34 9.06 28.74
CA GLY A 276 0.09 9.64 27.45
C GLY A 276 -1.33 10.16 27.29
N LEU A 277 -1.54 10.90 26.19
CA LEU A 277 -2.82 11.38 25.69
C LEU A 277 -2.71 11.59 24.18
N ALA A 278 -3.78 11.33 23.43
CA ALA A 278 -3.86 11.64 22.01
C ALA A 278 -5.27 12.05 21.57
N SER A 279 -5.32 12.85 20.50
CA SER A 279 -6.55 13.17 19.77
C SER A 279 -6.97 12.01 18.86
N TYR A 280 -8.27 11.85 18.60
CA TYR A 280 -8.72 11.05 17.46
C TYR A 280 -8.54 11.85 16.16
N SER A 281 -7.54 11.48 15.37
CA SER A 281 -7.40 12.05 14.03
C SER A 281 -8.33 11.38 13.02
N VAL A 282 -8.81 10.17 13.32
CA VAL A 282 -9.89 9.52 12.57
C VAL A 282 -11.01 9.13 13.53
N TYR A 283 -12.21 9.62 13.26
CA TYR A 283 -13.37 9.49 14.15
C TYR A 283 -14.64 9.31 13.32
N GLU A 284 -15.49 8.34 13.68
CA GLU A 284 -16.70 8.00 12.90
C GLU A 284 -16.45 7.83 11.38
N GLY A 285 -15.31 7.21 11.03
CA GLY A 285 -14.89 6.96 9.65
C GLY A 285 -14.32 8.17 8.89
N LEU A 286 -14.24 9.34 9.52
CA LEU A 286 -13.80 10.59 8.90
C LEU A 286 -12.43 11.05 9.40
N GLY A 287 -11.65 11.64 8.49
CA GLY A 287 -10.33 12.18 8.79
C GLY A 287 -10.34 13.63 9.24
N TYR A 288 -9.67 13.91 10.35
CA TYR A 288 -9.51 15.23 10.97
C TYR A 288 -8.02 15.60 11.01
N ARG A 289 -7.52 16.19 9.92
CA ARG A 289 -6.11 16.57 9.73
C ARG A 289 -5.56 17.53 10.80
N GLU A 290 -6.43 18.30 11.44
CA GLU A 290 -6.06 19.22 12.53
C GLU A 290 -5.83 18.48 13.88
N GLU A 291 -6.37 17.26 14.03
CA GLU A 291 -6.45 16.51 15.29
C GLU A 291 -5.43 15.37 15.36
N THR A 292 -4.20 15.63 14.96
CA THR A 292 -3.14 14.61 14.76
C THR A 292 -2.15 14.51 15.90
N ASN A 293 -2.51 15.06 17.05
CA ASN A 293 -1.57 15.33 18.14
C ASN A 293 -1.58 14.19 19.17
N GLY A 294 -0.41 13.89 19.72
CA GLY A 294 -0.26 12.97 20.84
C GLY A 294 0.91 13.36 21.74
N ILE A 295 0.90 12.85 22.97
CA ILE A 295 1.99 13.01 23.93
C ILE A 295 2.19 11.72 24.72
N THR A 296 3.44 11.38 25.01
CA THR A 296 3.81 10.30 25.91
C THR A 296 4.97 10.65 26.82
N GLU A 297 4.95 10.14 28.04
CA GLU A 297 6.08 10.17 28.97
C GLU A 297 6.97 8.93 28.81
N TRP A 298 8.22 9.15 28.44
CA TRP A 298 9.26 8.15 28.54
C TRP A 298 9.76 8.07 29.99
N LYS A 299 9.11 7.24 30.79
CA LYS A 299 9.50 6.91 32.17
C LYS A 299 9.82 5.43 32.27
N PRO A 300 10.99 5.01 31.76
CA PRO A 300 11.37 3.61 31.79
C PRO A 300 11.48 3.15 33.26
N GLN A 301 10.88 2.01 33.60
CA GLN A 301 11.03 1.35 34.90
C GLN A 301 12.49 1.25 35.40
N GLU A 302 12.86 2.12 36.33
CA GLU A 302 14.17 2.13 36.99
C GLU A 302 13.98 2.09 38.51
N GLY A 303 14.08 0.90 39.10
CA GLY A 303 13.97 0.72 40.55
C GLY A 303 12.54 0.76 41.09
N PHE A 304 12.37 1.33 42.29
CA PHE A 304 11.08 1.40 42.99
C PHE A 304 10.28 2.64 42.53
N GLY A 305 9.04 2.46 42.11
CA GLY A 305 8.15 3.56 41.71
C GLY A 305 7.12 3.18 40.66
N SER A 306 6.46 4.19 40.11
CA SER A 306 5.60 4.09 38.93
C SER A 306 6.43 4.18 37.65
N TYR A 307 5.99 3.56 36.56
CA TYR A 307 6.65 3.64 35.25
C TYR A 307 5.64 3.74 34.12
N CYS A 308 6.12 4.22 32.97
CA CYS A 308 5.38 4.18 31.72
C CYS A 308 5.85 3.00 30.89
N SER A 309 4.91 2.14 30.52
CA SER A 309 5.18 0.95 29.72
C SER A 309 5.56 1.33 28.28
N GLU A 310 6.37 0.49 27.63
CA GLU A 310 6.89 0.79 26.29
C GLU A 310 5.81 0.88 25.20
N ASP A 311 4.63 0.32 25.44
CA ASP A 311 3.48 0.37 24.55
C ASP A 311 2.73 1.70 24.60
N ALA A 312 3.01 2.61 25.54
CA ALA A 312 2.31 3.89 25.65
C ALA A 312 2.35 4.69 24.34
N PHE A 313 3.51 4.79 23.68
CA PHE A 313 3.61 5.48 22.38
C PHE A 313 2.74 4.82 21.32
N THR A 314 2.80 3.50 21.22
CA THR A 314 1.99 2.74 20.25
C THR A 314 0.49 2.84 20.54
N HIS A 315 0.10 2.94 21.82
CA HIS A 315 -1.27 3.14 22.28
C HIS A 315 -1.82 4.49 21.82
N GLU A 316 -1.08 5.57 22.06
CA GLU A 316 -1.48 6.92 21.65
C GLU A 316 -1.55 7.08 20.12
N ILE A 317 -0.61 6.49 19.38
CA ILE A 317 -0.73 6.43 17.91
C ILE A 317 -1.97 5.62 17.50
N GLY A 318 -2.29 4.55 18.24
CA GLY A 318 -3.54 3.81 18.06
C GLY A 318 -4.78 4.69 18.17
N HIS A 319 -4.81 5.61 19.15
CA HIS A 319 -5.85 6.64 19.26
C HIS A 319 -5.87 7.59 18.06
N ASN A 320 -4.72 8.10 17.62
CA ASN A 320 -4.70 8.93 16.40
C ASN A 320 -5.28 8.18 15.18
N LEU A 321 -5.08 6.86 15.09
CA LEU A 321 -5.63 6.00 14.05
C LEU A 321 -7.09 5.55 14.29
N GLY A 322 -7.76 6.05 15.33
CA GLY A 322 -9.18 5.78 15.57
C GLY A 322 -9.49 4.56 16.43
N ALA A 323 -8.51 3.96 17.11
CA ALA A 323 -8.73 2.89 18.07
C ALA A 323 -9.10 3.44 19.46
N ALA A 324 -10.09 2.83 20.09
CA ALA A 324 -10.55 3.09 21.44
C ALA A 324 -10.08 2.00 22.40
N HIS A 325 -10.18 2.28 23.69
CA HIS A 325 -9.96 1.29 24.75
C HIS A 325 -10.93 0.11 24.65
N HIS A 326 -10.70 -0.93 25.46
CA HIS A 326 -11.65 -2.03 25.59
C HIS A 326 -13.05 -1.61 26.10
N ARG A 327 -14.08 -2.33 25.68
CA ARG A 327 -15.47 -2.05 26.10
C ARG A 327 -15.67 -2.24 27.60
N GLY A 328 -16.46 -1.36 28.21
CA GLY A 328 -16.84 -1.45 29.63
C GLY A 328 -15.95 -0.65 30.59
N ASP A 329 -15.00 0.14 30.07
CA ASP A 329 -14.38 1.21 30.84
C ASP A 329 -15.39 2.37 31.04
N ASP A 330 -15.61 2.78 32.29
CA ASP A 330 -16.76 3.61 32.75
C ASP A 330 -16.82 5.03 32.15
N ASN A 331 -15.83 5.41 31.31
CA ASN A 331 -15.68 6.74 30.71
C ASN A 331 -15.88 6.81 29.19
N ILE A 332 -16.23 5.71 28.51
CA ILE A 332 -16.28 5.68 27.04
C ILE A 332 -17.61 6.24 26.51
N TYR A 333 -17.68 7.55 26.36
CA TYR A 333 -18.70 8.21 25.53
C TYR A 333 -18.22 8.50 24.09
N ALA A 334 -16.94 8.27 23.78
CA ALA A 334 -16.36 8.67 22.50
C ALA A 334 -16.42 7.59 21.40
N GLY A 335 -16.45 6.29 21.71
CA GLY A 335 -16.25 5.28 20.65
C GLY A 335 -14.90 5.47 19.95
N GLY A 336 -14.79 5.10 18.67
CA GLY A 336 -13.60 5.28 17.84
C GLY A 336 -13.99 5.54 16.39
N ALA A 337 -13.12 5.19 15.43
CA ALA A 337 -13.46 5.35 14.01
C ALA A 337 -14.67 4.50 13.57
N TYR A 338 -14.88 3.33 14.17
CA TYR A 338 -15.96 2.40 13.83
C TYR A 338 -16.49 1.70 15.08
N ASP A 339 -17.64 1.05 14.96
CA ASP A 339 -18.29 0.35 16.08
C ASP A 339 -17.44 -0.80 16.64
N TYR A 340 -16.50 -1.37 15.89
CA TYR A 340 -15.59 -2.42 16.35
C TYR A 340 -14.23 -1.88 16.79
N SER A 341 -14.02 -0.57 16.86
CA SER A 341 -12.73 0.07 17.17
C SER A 341 -12.24 -0.10 18.61
N PHE A 342 -12.62 -1.16 19.32
CA PHE A 342 -12.28 -1.34 20.73
C PHE A 342 -11.09 -2.28 20.92
N GLY A 343 -10.26 -1.95 21.90
CA GLY A 343 -9.24 -2.86 22.44
C GLY A 343 -9.84 -4.09 23.10
N THR A 344 -8.97 -5.02 23.49
CA THR A 344 -9.38 -6.13 24.35
C THR A 344 -8.35 -6.44 25.41
N GLY A 345 -8.78 -7.10 26.46
CA GLY A 345 -7.90 -7.65 27.48
C GLY A 345 -8.69 -8.57 28.39
N ARG A 346 -7.96 -9.16 29.33
CA ARG A 346 -8.54 -9.99 30.38
C ARG A 346 -7.69 -9.84 31.62
N SER A 347 -8.31 -9.34 32.69
CA SER A 347 -7.74 -9.26 34.03
C SER A 347 -7.00 -10.55 34.41
N ALA A 348 -5.79 -10.37 34.94
CA ALA A 348 -4.80 -11.35 35.34
C ALA A 348 -4.30 -12.29 34.24
N VAL A 349 -4.58 -11.99 32.96
CA VAL A 349 -4.14 -12.80 31.83
C VAL A 349 -3.37 -11.95 30.84
N PHE A 350 -4.03 -11.02 30.15
CA PHE A 350 -3.39 -10.24 29.10
C PHE A 350 -4.06 -8.90 28.85
N ASN A 351 -3.32 -7.97 28.24
CA ASN A 351 -3.88 -6.84 27.52
C ASN A 351 -3.37 -6.86 26.07
N THR A 352 -4.21 -6.43 25.14
CA THR A 352 -3.72 -5.89 23.86
C THR A 352 -3.25 -4.46 24.07
N ILE A 353 -2.65 -3.84 23.07
CA ILE A 353 -2.12 -2.46 23.18
C ILE A 353 -3.19 -1.46 23.67
N MET A 354 -4.45 -1.60 23.23
CA MET A 354 -5.57 -0.74 23.66
C MET A 354 -6.36 -1.32 24.86
N GLY A 355 -5.85 -2.38 25.50
CA GLY A 355 -6.43 -2.95 26.71
C GLY A 355 -6.09 -2.11 27.94
N ALA A 356 -7.04 -1.98 28.88
CA ALA A 356 -6.86 -1.14 30.07
C ALA A 356 -7.08 -1.91 31.40
N TYR A 357 -6.92 -3.24 31.43
CA TYR A 357 -6.88 -4.00 32.69
C TYR A 357 -5.56 -3.79 33.44
N ARG A 358 -5.60 -3.74 34.78
CA ARG A 358 -4.48 -3.21 35.60
C ARG A 358 -4.31 -3.93 36.94
N ASP A 359 -4.48 -5.23 36.99
CA ASP A 359 -4.21 -5.98 38.22
C ASP A 359 -2.73 -6.36 38.45
N ALA A 360 -1.85 -5.93 37.53
CA ALA A 360 -0.38 -6.09 37.56
C ALA A 360 0.11 -7.52 37.29
N TYR A 361 -0.80 -8.43 36.96
CA TYR A 361 -0.48 -9.79 36.56
C TYR A 361 -0.71 -10.04 35.07
N GLU A 362 -1.19 -9.04 34.32
CA GLU A 362 -1.40 -9.15 32.89
C GLU A 362 -0.09 -8.98 32.09
N GLU A 363 0.10 -9.82 31.07
CA GLU A 363 1.11 -9.61 30.03
C GLU A 363 0.51 -8.74 28.93
N THR A 364 1.09 -7.57 28.67
CA THR A 364 0.76 -6.83 27.45
C THR A 364 1.34 -7.58 26.26
N VAL A 365 0.45 -8.14 25.45
CA VAL A 365 0.82 -8.74 24.17
C VAL A 365 0.94 -7.58 23.19
N ALA A 366 2.11 -7.43 22.54
CA ALA A 366 2.40 -6.37 21.58
C ALA A 366 1.63 -6.59 20.25
N VAL A 367 0.31 -6.56 20.33
CA VAL A 367 -0.66 -6.67 19.24
C VAL A 367 -1.86 -5.77 19.55
N PHE A 368 -2.51 -5.28 18.50
CA PHE A 368 -3.83 -4.67 18.61
C PHE A 368 -4.91 -5.75 18.65
N SER A 369 -6.12 -5.42 19.12
CA SER A 369 -7.20 -6.39 19.17
C SER A 369 -7.54 -6.94 17.78
N ASN A 370 -7.66 -8.26 17.68
CA ASN A 370 -7.90 -9.00 16.45
C ASN A 370 -8.59 -10.34 16.77
N PRO A 371 -9.81 -10.59 16.27
CA PRO A 371 -10.54 -11.84 16.52
C PRO A 371 -9.85 -13.09 15.95
N ASP A 372 -8.97 -12.94 14.95
CA ASP A 372 -8.31 -14.06 14.25
C ASP A 372 -7.00 -14.51 14.93
N SER A 373 -6.55 -13.84 15.99
CA SER A 373 -5.27 -14.10 16.66
C SER A 373 -5.43 -14.67 18.07
N ASP A 374 -4.39 -15.36 18.55
CA ASP A 374 -4.33 -15.95 19.90
C ASP A 374 -3.48 -15.08 20.86
N CYS A 375 -4.09 -14.74 21.99
CA CYS A 375 -3.54 -14.02 23.13
C CYS A 375 -3.56 -14.95 24.35
N LEU A 376 -2.51 -15.76 24.46
CA LEU A 376 -2.28 -16.68 25.59
C LEU A 376 -3.41 -17.72 25.75
N GLY A 377 -3.88 -18.31 24.66
CA GLY A 377 -4.96 -19.30 24.65
C GLY A 377 -6.37 -18.72 24.61
N TYR A 378 -6.50 -17.41 24.40
CA TYR A 378 -7.77 -16.70 24.21
C TYR A 378 -7.74 -15.90 22.91
N PRO A 379 -8.88 -15.67 22.24
CA PRO A 379 -8.93 -14.75 21.12
C PRO A 379 -8.42 -13.36 21.52
N CYS A 380 -7.60 -12.75 20.67
CA CYS A 380 -7.12 -11.37 20.85
C CYS A 380 -8.18 -10.32 20.51
N GLY A 381 -9.45 -10.66 20.34
CA GLY A 381 -10.50 -9.72 19.97
C GLY A 381 -11.86 -10.39 19.86
N VAL A 382 -12.87 -9.61 19.47
CA VAL A 382 -14.24 -10.07 19.26
C VAL A 382 -14.67 -9.66 17.87
N SER A 383 -15.23 -10.60 17.11
CA SER A 383 -15.60 -10.36 15.71
C SER A 383 -16.56 -9.16 15.57
N PRO A 384 -16.40 -8.33 14.52
CA PRO A 384 -17.32 -7.24 14.19
C PRO A 384 -18.80 -7.66 14.04
N ALA A 385 -19.09 -8.95 13.88
CA ALA A 385 -20.45 -9.48 13.80
C ALA A 385 -21.22 -9.45 15.14
N TYR A 386 -20.56 -9.14 16.26
CA TYR A 386 -21.17 -9.07 17.58
C TYR A 386 -21.21 -7.65 18.12
N SER A 387 -22.21 -7.35 18.95
CA SER A 387 -22.41 -6.02 19.56
C SER A 387 -21.29 -5.62 20.52
N ASP A 388 -20.56 -6.59 21.06
CA ASP A 388 -19.39 -6.40 21.93
C ASP A 388 -18.06 -6.50 21.15
N SER A 389 -18.10 -6.32 19.82
CA SER A 389 -16.93 -6.38 18.92
C SER A 389 -15.73 -5.56 19.38
N ALA A 390 -14.54 -6.08 19.10
CA ALA A 390 -13.24 -5.51 19.46
C ALA A 390 -12.19 -5.97 18.44
N ASP A 391 -11.93 -5.13 17.43
CA ASP A 391 -11.12 -5.44 16.25
C ASP A 391 -10.35 -4.19 15.76
N ASN A 392 -9.36 -3.76 16.55
CA ASN A 392 -8.49 -2.66 16.18
C ASN A 392 -7.62 -2.98 14.96
N LYS A 393 -7.33 -4.26 14.66
CA LYS A 393 -6.68 -4.64 13.41
C LYS A 393 -7.47 -4.10 12.22
N ARG A 394 -8.78 -4.34 12.19
CA ARG A 394 -9.65 -3.85 11.12
C ARG A 394 -9.70 -2.32 11.10
N THR A 395 -9.83 -1.69 12.27
CA THR A 395 -9.84 -0.23 12.39
C THR A 395 -8.60 0.39 11.76
N LEU A 396 -7.41 0.02 12.23
CA LEU A 396 -6.15 0.61 11.78
C LEU A 396 -5.87 0.28 10.31
N SER A 397 -6.25 -0.92 9.84
CA SER A 397 -6.10 -1.29 8.44
C SER A 397 -6.97 -0.44 7.50
N ASN A 398 -8.10 0.07 7.98
CA ASN A 398 -8.97 0.98 7.23
C ASN A 398 -8.51 2.44 7.31
N THR A 399 -8.13 2.90 8.50
CA THR A 399 -7.85 4.31 8.77
C THR A 399 -6.44 4.75 8.39
N LYS A 400 -5.48 3.82 8.28
CA LYS A 400 -4.09 4.14 7.92
C LYS A 400 -3.99 4.96 6.62
N PHE A 401 -4.83 4.65 5.63
CA PHE A 401 -4.81 5.31 4.32
C PHE A 401 -5.27 6.76 4.42
N ILE A 402 -6.24 7.04 5.29
CA ILE A 402 -6.72 8.41 5.53
C ILE A 402 -5.60 9.25 6.15
N VAL A 403 -4.94 8.71 7.19
CA VAL A 403 -3.91 9.43 7.94
C VAL A 403 -2.67 9.70 7.09
N ALA A 404 -2.22 8.73 6.29
CA ALA A 404 -1.10 8.92 5.37
C ALA A 404 -1.35 9.96 4.26
N GLY A 405 -2.62 10.33 4.05
CA GLY A 405 -3.01 11.37 3.10
C GLY A 405 -3.01 12.79 3.67
N TYR A 406 -2.67 12.97 4.96
CA TYR A 406 -2.73 14.28 5.62
C TYR A 406 -1.62 15.22 5.15
N GLU A 407 -0.37 14.74 5.15
CA GLU A 407 0.82 15.50 4.73
C GLU A 407 1.73 14.69 3.79
N GLY A 408 1.21 13.56 3.26
CA GLY A 408 1.91 12.66 2.37
C GLY A 408 2.64 13.35 1.22
N ARG A 409 3.68 12.69 0.70
CA ARG A 409 4.61 13.23 -0.33
C ARG A 409 3.95 13.56 -1.68
N GLY A 410 2.69 13.18 -1.86
CA GLY A 410 1.84 13.50 -2.99
C GLY A 410 0.37 13.42 -2.57
N PHE A 411 -0.53 13.73 -3.50
CA PHE A 411 -1.96 13.67 -3.25
C PHE A 411 -2.47 12.22 -3.17
N ASP A 412 -3.04 11.84 -2.02
CA ASP A 412 -3.69 10.55 -1.83
C ASP A 412 -5.22 10.71 -1.83
N TYR A 413 -5.89 9.96 -2.70
CA TYR A 413 -7.34 9.95 -2.83
C TYR A 413 -8.07 9.49 -1.55
N ALA A 414 -7.41 8.74 -0.66
CA ALA A 414 -7.99 8.32 0.62
C ALA A 414 -8.21 9.49 1.58
N ALA A 415 -7.54 10.63 1.37
CA ALA A 415 -7.76 11.86 2.12
C ALA A 415 -9.08 12.57 1.75
N ILE A 416 -9.70 12.20 0.63
CA ILE A 416 -11.03 12.68 0.24
C ILE A 416 -12.06 11.66 0.71
N GLN A 417 -12.89 12.03 1.69
CA GLN A 417 -14.00 11.17 2.10
C GLN A 417 -15.32 11.74 1.60
N GLU A 418 -16.04 10.91 0.85
CA GLU A 418 -17.38 11.20 0.39
C GLU A 418 -18.34 10.24 1.08
N GLN A 419 -19.44 10.78 1.62
CA GLN A 419 -20.36 10.01 2.43
C GLN A 419 -21.80 10.47 2.23
N ALA A 420 -22.74 9.57 2.50
CA ALA A 420 -24.14 9.97 2.63
C ALA A 420 -24.29 10.91 3.83
N ARG A 421 -25.05 12.00 3.65
CA ARG A 421 -25.24 13.04 4.66
C ARG A 421 -26.70 13.09 5.10
N TYR A 422 -26.88 13.00 6.42
CA TYR A 422 -28.15 13.18 7.10
C TYR A 422 -28.02 14.32 8.09
N ALA A 423 -28.99 15.23 8.08
CA ALA A 423 -29.04 16.35 9.00
C ALA A 423 -30.48 16.85 9.12
N SER A 424 -30.67 17.92 9.90
CA SER A 424 -31.91 18.70 9.88
C SER A 424 -31.65 20.05 9.21
N CYS A 425 -32.60 20.51 8.41
CA CYS A 425 -32.62 21.86 7.87
C CYS A 425 -33.05 22.87 8.95
N GLU A 426 -32.89 24.17 8.68
CA GLU A 426 -33.21 25.23 9.66
C GLU A 426 -34.67 25.20 10.13
N ASP A 427 -35.58 24.71 9.29
CA ASP A 427 -37.01 24.56 9.60
C ASP A 427 -37.35 23.23 10.29
N GLY A 428 -36.35 22.40 10.58
CA GLY A 428 -36.49 21.10 11.22
C GLY A 428 -36.83 19.95 10.27
N THR A 429 -36.99 20.22 8.97
CA THR A 429 -37.20 19.14 7.98
C THR A 429 -35.93 18.31 7.79
N PRO A 430 -36.03 17.00 7.53
CA PRO A 430 -34.89 16.14 7.25
C PRO A 430 -34.15 16.57 5.99
N TYR A 431 -32.85 16.71 6.12
CA TYR A 431 -31.91 16.86 5.02
C TYR A 431 -31.35 15.50 4.62
N ARG A 432 -31.34 15.19 3.32
CA ARG A 432 -30.61 14.06 2.75
C ARG A 432 -29.75 14.51 1.58
N GLY A 433 -28.56 13.92 1.46
CA GLY A 433 -27.66 14.22 0.36
C GLY A 433 -26.31 13.53 0.46
N LEU A 434 -25.32 14.13 -0.19
CA LEU A 434 -23.92 13.71 -0.14
C LEU A 434 -23.06 14.79 0.52
N GLY A 435 -22.06 14.35 1.25
CA GLY A 435 -21.01 15.18 1.85
C GLY A 435 -19.66 14.83 1.25
N ILE A 436 -18.78 15.82 1.19
CA ILE A 436 -17.36 15.67 0.82
C ILE A 436 -16.50 16.38 1.86
N SER A 437 -15.51 15.68 2.41
CA SER A 437 -14.43 16.21 3.24
C SER A 437 -13.10 16.10 2.51
N ASN A 438 -12.24 17.10 2.74
CA ASN A 438 -10.87 17.10 2.28
C ASN A 438 -9.94 17.13 3.49
N SER A 439 -9.36 15.98 3.82
CA SER A 439 -8.36 15.84 4.87
C SER A 439 -6.93 15.94 4.33
N SER A 440 -6.73 16.28 3.05
CA SER A 440 -5.39 16.47 2.47
C SER A 440 -4.86 17.87 2.74
N GLN A 441 -3.55 18.07 2.53
CA GLN A 441 -2.91 19.39 2.55
C GLN A 441 -3.28 20.28 1.34
N TYR A 442 -3.86 19.71 0.28
CA TYR A 442 -4.14 20.43 -0.96
C TYR A 442 -5.51 21.10 -0.91
N ALA A 443 -5.66 22.20 -1.64
CA ALA A 443 -6.99 22.68 -2.02
C ALA A 443 -7.51 21.83 -3.19
N VAL A 444 -8.72 21.30 -3.07
CA VAL A 444 -9.33 20.41 -4.07
C VAL A 444 -10.46 21.13 -4.78
N GLU A 445 -10.37 21.19 -6.10
CA GLU A 445 -11.38 21.82 -6.94
C GLU A 445 -12.47 20.80 -7.31
N VAL A 446 -13.70 21.06 -6.89
CA VAL A 446 -14.87 20.22 -7.19
C VAL A 446 -15.49 20.71 -8.50
N MET A 447 -15.56 19.82 -9.49
CA MET A 447 -15.99 20.14 -10.86
C MET A 447 -17.48 19.93 -11.07
N SER A 448 -18.06 18.90 -10.43
CA SER A 448 -19.49 18.66 -10.53
C SER A 448 -20.05 17.87 -9.34
N GLN A 449 -21.37 17.95 -9.21
CA GLN A 449 -22.17 17.01 -8.42
C GLN A 449 -23.19 16.35 -9.35
N THR A 450 -23.31 15.03 -9.30
CA THR A 450 -24.23 14.27 -10.15
C THR A 450 -25.13 13.37 -9.33
N PHE A 451 -26.44 13.44 -9.59
CA PHE A 451 -27.49 12.60 -8.99
C PHE A 451 -28.11 11.76 -10.11
N LEU A 452 -28.16 10.45 -9.92
CA LEU A 452 -28.70 9.49 -10.86
C LEU A 452 -29.95 8.81 -10.32
N ARG A 453 -30.82 8.42 -11.25
CA ARG A 453 -32.01 7.61 -11.00
C ARG A 453 -31.68 6.12 -11.03
N VAL A 454 -32.64 5.28 -10.66
CA VAL A 454 -32.51 3.82 -10.66
C VAL A 454 -32.10 3.23 -12.02
N ASP A 455 -32.53 3.85 -13.12
CA ASP A 455 -32.18 3.45 -14.49
C ASP A 455 -30.83 4.05 -14.97
N ARG A 456 -30.07 4.66 -14.04
CA ARG A 456 -28.82 5.41 -14.27
C ARG A 456 -28.97 6.64 -15.16
N SER A 457 -30.20 7.07 -15.47
CA SER A 457 -30.41 8.36 -16.11
C SER A 457 -30.14 9.50 -15.13
N THR A 458 -29.65 10.63 -15.65
CA THR A 458 -29.35 11.80 -14.82
C THR A 458 -30.64 12.39 -14.24
N TYR A 459 -30.72 12.44 -12.91
CA TYR A 459 -31.71 13.26 -12.21
C TYR A 459 -31.31 14.74 -12.29
N TYR A 460 -30.06 15.03 -11.93
CA TYR A 460 -29.47 16.35 -11.89
C TYR A 460 -27.95 16.26 -12.00
N THR A 461 -27.35 17.15 -12.78
CA THR A 461 -25.91 17.42 -12.74
C THR A 461 -25.71 18.92 -12.61
N GLY A 462 -25.00 19.33 -11.57
CA GLY A 462 -24.53 20.70 -11.39
C GLY A 462 -23.04 20.76 -11.65
N THR A 463 -22.62 21.55 -12.63
CA THR A 463 -21.20 21.79 -12.95
C THR A 463 -20.75 23.12 -12.37
N PHE A 464 -19.52 23.16 -11.86
CA PHE A 464 -18.89 24.36 -11.32
C PHE A 464 -17.85 24.88 -12.31
N GLU A 465 -17.79 26.20 -12.48
CA GLU A 465 -16.70 26.84 -13.24
C GLU A 465 -15.39 26.76 -12.45
N GLU A 466 -14.27 26.98 -13.15
CA GLU A 466 -12.95 26.92 -12.53
C GLU A 466 -12.84 27.94 -11.36
N GLY A 467 -12.49 27.45 -10.18
CA GLY A 467 -12.38 28.22 -8.95
C GLY A 467 -13.71 28.54 -8.26
N GLU A 468 -14.86 28.10 -8.79
CA GLU A 468 -16.18 28.35 -8.17
C GLU A 468 -16.36 27.54 -6.88
N PHE A 469 -15.98 26.26 -6.91
CA PHE A 469 -16.03 25.38 -5.74
C PHE A 469 -14.66 24.78 -5.45
N VAL A 470 -13.91 25.47 -4.59
CA VAL A 470 -12.64 24.99 -4.04
C VAL A 470 -12.84 24.57 -2.59
N LEU A 471 -12.61 23.30 -2.30
CA LEU A 471 -12.61 22.74 -0.97
C LEU A 471 -11.21 22.90 -0.36
N PRO A 472 -11.01 23.79 0.63
CA PRO A 472 -9.70 23.98 1.25
C PRO A 472 -9.27 22.72 2.03
N ALA A 473 -8.01 22.67 2.45
CA ALA A 473 -7.55 21.68 3.43
C ALA A 473 -8.41 21.72 4.69
N SER A 474 -8.72 20.55 5.25
CA SER A 474 -9.67 20.36 6.36
C SER A 474 -11.11 20.84 6.05
N GLY A 475 -11.41 21.11 4.77
CA GLY A 475 -12.70 21.63 4.31
C GLY A 475 -13.76 20.55 4.24
N TYR A 476 -15.01 20.93 4.50
CA TYR A 476 -16.18 20.06 4.36
C TYR A 476 -17.32 20.78 3.63
N SER A 477 -18.08 20.04 2.81
CA SER A 477 -19.29 20.56 2.16
C SER A 477 -20.35 19.48 2.02
N GLY A 478 -21.62 19.88 2.08
CA GLY A 478 -22.77 19.01 1.81
C GLY A 478 -23.64 19.53 0.67
N ARG A 479 -24.25 18.63 -0.10
CA ARG A 479 -25.19 18.93 -1.19
C ARG A 479 -26.37 17.97 -1.12
N GLY A 480 -27.59 18.48 -1.21
CA GLY A 480 -28.78 17.68 -0.94
C GLY A 480 -30.07 18.47 -0.89
N TYR A 481 -31.14 17.80 -0.47
CA TYR A 481 -32.50 18.36 -0.39
C TYR A 481 -33.08 18.23 1.01
N CYS A 482 -33.80 19.28 1.42
CA CYS A 482 -34.68 19.27 2.57
C CYS A 482 -36.06 18.76 2.13
N GLY A 483 -36.61 17.74 2.79
CA GLY A 483 -37.92 17.22 2.45
C GLY A 483 -38.31 15.98 3.26
N GLU A 484 -39.61 15.70 3.33
CA GLU A 484 -40.19 14.52 3.96
C GLU A 484 -41.10 13.75 2.99
N GLY A 485 -41.13 12.42 3.10
CA GLY A 485 -41.99 11.59 2.27
C GLY A 485 -41.74 11.81 0.78
N VAL A 486 -42.78 12.25 0.06
CA VAL A 486 -42.72 12.47 -1.40
C VAL A 486 -41.85 13.67 -1.81
N ASP A 487 -41.58 14.61 -0.90
CA ASP A 487 -40.74 15.78 -1.17
C ASP A 487 -39.25 15.48 -0.98
N GLN A 488 -38.90 14.27 -0.54
CA GLN A 488 -37.53 13.81 -0.39
C GLN A 488 -37.13 12.90 -1.58
N PRO A 489 -36.37 13.42 -2.57
CA PRO A 489 -36.01 12.65 -3.76
C PRO A 489 -34.94 11.59 -3.49
N PHE A 490 -34.13 11.72 -2.44
CA PHE A 490 -33.11 10.73 -2.08
C PHE A 490 -33.74 9.44 -1.53
N GLY A 491 -33.44 8.32 -2.18
CA GLY A 491 -34.01 6.99 -1.92
C GLY A 491 -35.12 6.62 -2.90
N SER A 492 -35.95 7.60 -3.28
CA SER A 492 -37.14 7.39 -4.10
C SER A 492 -36.91 7.63 -5.60
N GLU A 493 -36.33 8.78 -5.93
CA GLU A 493 -36.02 9.18 -7.30
C GLU A 493 -34.53 9.22 -7.59
N ILE A 494 -33.72 9.55 -6.58
CA ILE A 494 -32.26 9.57 -6.61
C ILE A 494 -31.78 8.34 -5.85
N THR A 495 -31.13 7.42 -6.56
CA THR A 495 -30.61 6.17 -6.00
C THR A 495 -29.09 6.13 -5.98
N GLU A 496 -28.43 7.10 -6.61
CA GLU A 496 -26.97 7.14 -6.72
C GLU A 496 -26.49 8.60 -6.85
N ALA A 497 -25.39 8.95 -6.19
CA ALA A 497 -24.77 10.25 -6.31
C ALA A 497 -23.24 10.18 -6.16
N PHE A 498 -22.53 11.12 -6.79
CA PHE A 498 -21.07 11.27 -6.67
C PHE A 498 -20.64 12.70 -6.99
N PHE A 499 -19.44 13.08 -6.55
CA PHE A 499 -18.75 14.29 -7.03
C PHE A 499 -17.72 13.95 -8.12
N THR A 500 -17.42 14.91 -8.97
CA THR A 500 -16.15 14.91 -9.73
C THR A 500 -15.26 16.05 -9.22
N TYR A 501 -13.96 15.81 -9.12
CA TYR A 501 -12.98 16.80 -8.65
C TYR A 501 -11.65 16.66 -9.38
N LYS A 502 -10.83 17.71 -9.39
CA LYS A 502 -9.49 17.64 -9.99
C LYS A 502 -8.47 17.08 -9.01
N ASN A 503 -7.62 16.18 -9.50
CA ASN A 503 -6.36 15.88 -8.82
C ASN A 503 -5.51 17.18 -8.81
N PRO A 504 -5.11 17.69 -7.64
CA PRO A 504 -4.40 18.97 -7.54
C PRO A 504 -2.97 18.94 -8.10
N GLU A 505 -2.40 17.75 -8.32
CA GLU A 505 -1.06 17.56 -8.85
C GLU A 505 -1.05 17.29 -10.36
N THR A 506 -1.94 16.41 -10.84
CA THR A 506 -1.99 16.02 -12.26
C THR A 506 -2.94 16.90 -13.08
N GLY A 507 -3.93 17.53 -12.44
CA GLY A 507 -5.00 18.29 -13.08
C GLY A 507 -6.07 17.41 -13.74
N GLU A 508 -5.96 16.09 -13.64
CA GLU A 508 -6.95 15.15 -14.18
C GLU A 508 -8.28 15.27 -13.42
N GLU A 509 -9.40 15.18 -14.14
CA GLU A 509 -10.72 15.12 -13.52
C GLU A 509 -11.02 13.69 -13.08
N VAL A 510 -11.36 13.56 -11.81
CA VAL A 510 -11.55 12.29 -11.10
C VAL A 510 -13.00 12.14 -10.71
N GLU A 511 -13.58 10.99 -11.06
CA GLU A 511 -14.90 10.56 -10.59
C GLU A 511 -14.75 9.95 -9.21
N GLY A 512 -15.39 10.55 -8.20
CA GLY A 512 -15.26 10.17 -6.80
C GLY A 512 -15.99 8.88 -6.44
N THR A 513 -16.28 8.75 -5.14
CA THR A 513 -16.99 7.62 -4.55
C THR A 513 -18.47 7.66 -4.93
N HIS A 514 -18.97 6.54 -5.42
CA HIS A 514 -20.38 6.39 -5.74
C HIS A 514 -21.17 6.05 -4.47
N ILE A 515 -22.16 6.88 -4.16
CA ILE A 515 -23.01 6.75 -2.96
C ILE A 515 -24.40 6.30 -3.39
N PHE A 516 -24.82 5.12 -2.92
CA PHE A 516 -26.13 4.57 -3.24
C PHE A 516 -27.17 4.88 -2.15
N PHE A 517 -28.41 5.12 -2.59
CA PHE A 517 -29.55 5.46 -1.73
C PHE A 517 -30.73 4.52 -1.95
N ASP A 518 -31.40 4.12 -0.87
CA ASP A 518 -32.67 3.37 -0.87
C ASP A 518 -33.79 4.13 -0.13
N ASP A 519 -35.04 3.71 -0.38
CA ASP A 519 -36.26 4.38 0.12
C ASP A 519 -36.35 4.41 1.66
N ASP A 520 -36.08 3.25 2.28
CA ASP A 520 -36.24 3.06 3.71
C ASP A 520 -35.05 3.65 4.50
N TYR A 521 -33.84 3.65 3.92
CA TYR A 521 -32.57 4.09 4.50
C TYR A 521 -32.37 3.67 5.97
N ASP A 522 -32.91 2.51 6.31
CA ASP A 522 -32.85 1.86 7.62
C ASP A 522 -31.83 0.72 7.51
N GLY A 523 -30.56 1.04 7.72
CA GLY A 523 -29.47 0.07 7.65
C GLY A 523 -28.08 0.71 7.73
N ASP A 524 -27.09 -0.10 8.09
CA ASP A 524 -25.70 0.34 8.13
C ASP A 524 -25.08 0.32 6.72
N TYR A 525 -24.16 1.26 6.49
CA TYR A 525 -23.45 1.41 5.22
C TYR A 525 -21.95 1.45 5.48
N GLY A 526 -21.17 0.97 4.52
CA GLY A 526 -19.71 1.04 4.54
C GLY A 526 -19.15 1.34 3.16
N VAL A 527 -18.06 2.10 3.12
CA VAL A 527 -17.35 2.36 1.86
C VAL A 527 -16.43 1.17 1.56
N VAL A 528 -16.66 0.53 0.42
CA VAL A 528 -15.78 -0.49 -0.14
C VAL A 528 -14.78 0.20 -1.05
N ARG A 529 -13.49 0.09 -0.71
CA ARG A 529 -12.39 0.58 -1.54
C ARG A 529 -11.56 -0.57 -2.08
N ALA A 530 -11.07 -0.42 -3.31
CA ALA A 530 -10.22 -1.39 -3.97
C ALA A 530 -8.87 -0.76 -4.32
N ALA A 531 -7.79 -1.41 -3.89
CA ALA A 531 -6.42 -1.04 -4.25
C ALA A 531 -5.79 -2.18 -5.06
N ALA A 532 -4.96 -1.83 -6.03
CA ALA A 532 -4.20 -2.78 -6.83
C ALA A 532 -2.70 -2.50 -6.67
N GLY A 533 -1.91 -3.55 -6.42
CA GLY A 533 -0.45 -3.44 -6.42
C GLY A 533 0.12 -3.07 -7.80
N ALA A 534 1.44 -2.79 -7.86
CA ALA A 534 2.15 -2.23 -9.01
C ALA A 534 2.13 -3.04 -10.34
N SER A 535 1.41 -4.16 -10.41
CA SER A 535 1.32 -5.03 -11.58
C SER A 535 -0.12 -5.42 -11.93
N GLY A 536 -1.07 -4.56 -11.59
CA GLY A 536 -2.43 -4.62 -12.09
C GLY A 536 -3.21 -3.34 -11.78
N SER A 537 -4.50 -3.36 -12.05
CA SER A 537 -5.42 -2.25 -11.83
C SER A 537 -6.79 -2.74 -11.38
N VAL A 538 -7.63 -1.82 -10.91
CA VAL A 538 -9.06 -2.07 -10.66
C VAL A 538 -9.84 -1.66 -11.89
N VAL A 539 -10.80 -2.50 -12.30
CA VAL A 539 -11.70 -2.22 -13.43
C VAL A 539 -12.92 -1.44 -12.91
N GLY A 540 -13.18 -0.29 -13.53
CA GLY A 540 -14.28 0.60 -13.16
C GLY A 540 -14.09 1.24 -11.79
N HIS A 541 -15.18 1.45 -11.03
CA HIS A 541 -15.19 2.21 -9.77
C HIS A 541 -14.44 1.51 -8.63
N PRO A 542 -13.33 2.10 -8.14
CA PRO A 542 -12.55 1.52 -7.04
C PRO A 542 -13.05 1.97 -5.66
N SER A 543 -14.08 2.81 -5.58
CA SER A 543 -14.69 3.26 -4.32
C SER A 543 -16.20 3.37 -4.46
N MET A 544 -16.95 2.71 -3.57
CA MET A 544 -18.41 2.76 -3.53
C MET A 544 -18.95 2.60 -2.11
N LEU A 545 -20.02 3.32 -1.77
CA LEU A 545 -20.76 3.11 -0.52
C LEU A 545 -21.82 2.02 -0.74
N ALA A 546 -21.65 0.88 -0.08
CA ALA A 546 -22.60 -0.22 -0.14
C ALA A 546 -23.29 -0.44 1.21
N ARG A 547 -24.50 -1.02 1.17
CA ARG A 547 -25.14 -1.53 2.38
C ARG A 547 -24.29 -2.66 2.95
N VAL A 548 -24.22 -2.75 4.29
CA VAL A 548 -23.40 -3.77 4.95
C VAL A 548 -23.83 -5.20 4.64
N ASP A 549 -25.06 -5.44 4.21
CA ASP A 549 -25.59 -6.76 3.84
C ASP A 549 -25.54 -7.03 2.32
N ALA A 550 -25.03 -6.10 1.52
CA ALA A 550 -24.92 -6.25 0.08
C ALA A 550 -23.65 -7.01 -0.32
N GLU A 551 -23.74 -7.74 -1.44
CA GLU A 551 -22.57 -8.30 -2.12
C GLU A 551 -22.02 -7.28 -3.13
N VAL A 552 -20.70 -7.09 -3.12
CA VAL A 552 -20.02 -6.12 -3.99
C VAL A 552 -18.97 -6.84 -4.83
N GLU A 553 -19.06 -6.75 -6.16
CA GLU A 553 -18.10 -7.36 -7.07
C GLU A 553 -17.03 -6.35 -7.50
N ILE A 554 -15.77 -6.70 -7.25
CA ILE A 554 -14.59 -5.93 -7.61
C ILE A 554 -13.81 -6.73 -8.65
N THR A 555 -13.61 -6.16 -9.83
CA THR A 555 -12.83 -6.82 -10.89
C THR A 555 -11.44 -6.21 -10.94
N PHE A 556 -10.43 -7.06 -10.85
CA PHE A 556 -9.02 -6.68 -11.00
C PHE A 556 -8.52 -7.05 -12.39
N GLN A 557 -7.70 -6.20 -12.98
CA GLN A 557 -7.06 -6.45 -14.26
C GLN A 557 -5.55 -6.60 -14.05
N PRO A 558 -4.99 -7.82 -14.16
CA PRO A 558 -3.54 -8.00 -14.17
C PRO A 558 -2.90 -7.27 -15.36
N ALA A 559 -1.71 -6.73 -15.16
CA ALA A 559 -0.87 -6.21 -16.24
C ALA A 559 -0.31 -7.37 -17.09
N ASP A 560 0.14 -7.05 -18.31
CA ASP A 560 0.76 -8.02 -19.20
C ASP A 560 1.93 -8.76 -18.52
N GLY A 561 1.91 -10.09 -18.59
CA GLY A 561 2.92 -10.94 -17.93
C GLY A 561 2.68 -11.16 -16.43
N TYR A 562 1.52 -10.77 -15.90
CA TYR A 562 1.14 -11.00 -14.51
C TYR A 562 -0.22 -11.66 -14.40
N LYS A 563 -0.44 -12.34 -13.27
CA LYS A 563 -1.74 -12.84 -12.83
C LYS A 563 -2.02 -12.37 -11.41
N LEU A 564 -3.30 -12.25 -11.06
CA LEU A 564 -3.74 -11.98 -9.70
C LEU A 564 -3.31 -13.15 -8.79
N ASP A 565 -2.66 -12.84 -7.67
CA ASP A 565 -2.16 -13.81 -6.70
C ASP A 565 -3.18 -13.99 -5.57
N GLU A 566 -3.42 -12.91 -4.82
CA GLU A 566 -4.39 -12.87 -3.74
C GLU A 566 -5.05 -11.50 -3.63
N VAL A 567 -6.19 -11.47 -2.92
CA VAL A 567 -6.83 -10.25 -2.47
C VAL A 567 -6.91 -10.30 -0.96
N THR A 568 -6.24 -9.34 -0.31
CA THR A 568 -6.18 -9.17 1.14
C THR A 568 -6.96 -7.93 1.56
N GLY A 569 -6.78 -7.48 2.80
CA GLY A 569 -7.43 -6.30 3.35
C GLY A 569 -8.52 -6.65 4.37
N THR A 570 -9.50 -5.77 4.50
CA THR A 570 -10.55 -5.84 5.53
C THR A 570 -11.93 -6.17 4.97
N CYS A 571 -12.11 -6.14 3.66
CA CYS A 571 -13.34 -6.62 3.04
C CYS A 571 -13.38 -8.14 3.19
N PRO A 572 -14.38 -8.71 3.89
CA PRO A 572 -14.56 -10.16 3.85
C PRO A 572 -15.12 -10.54 2.48
N GLY A 573 -14.77 -11.70 1.97
CA GLY A 573 -15.19 -12.09 0.62
C GLY A 573 -14.43 -13.28 0.07
N SER A 574 -14.69 -13.57 -1.21
CA SER A 574 -14.06 -14.66 -1.93
C SER A 574 -13.60 -14.24 -3.31
N LEU A 575 -12.47 -14.82 -3.74
CA LEU A 575 -11.88 -14.56 -5.05
C LEU A 575 -12.22 -15.67 -6.04
N HIS A 576 -12.71 -15.31 -7.22
CA HIS A 576 -12.93 -16.22 -8.34
C HIS A 576 -12.35 -15.62 -9.63
N TYR A 577 -11.24 -16.20 -10.10
CA TYR A 577 -10.39 -15.62 -11.14
C TYR A 577 -9.96 -14.20 -10.78
N ASN A 578 -10.39 -13.22 -11.55
CA ASN A 578 -10.08 -11.80 -11.40
C ASN A 578 -11.19 -11.01 -10.70
N VAL A 579 -12.25 -11.69 -10.25
CA VAL A 579 -13.40 -11.04 -9.60
C VAL A 579 -13.41 -11.42 -8.12
N TYR A 580 -13.29 -10.41 -7.27
CA TYR A 580 -13.45 -10.54 -5.83
C TYR A 580 -14.87 -10.13 -5.44
N THR A 581 -15.61 -11.03 -4.79
CA THR A 581 -16.94 -10.74 -4.26
C THR A 581 -16.80 -10.46 -2.77
N ALA A 582 -16.93 -9.20 -2.38
CA ALA A 582 -17.03 -8.81 -0.99
C ALA A 582 -18.42 -9.17 -0.45
N GLU A 583 -18.45 -9.83 0.71
CA GLU A 583 -19.61 -10.33 1.44
C GLU A 583 -19.72 -9.56 2.79
N PRO A 584 -20.77 -9.73 3.63
CA PRO A 584 -21.30 -8.64 4.45
C PRO A 584 -20.24 -7.77 5.14
N LEU A 585 -20.30 -6.48 4.82
CA LEU A 585 -19.40 -5.48 5.34
C LEU A 585 -19.70 -5.27 6.83
N TYR A 586 -18.69 -4.83 7.57
CA TYR A 586 -18.87 -4.37 8.94
C TYR A 586 -18.21 -2.99 8.97
N GLY A 587 -18.92 -1.99 8.45
CA GLY A 587 -18.38 -0.66 8.13
C GLY A 587 -17.48 -0.65 6.89
N ASP A 588 -16.70 0.42 6.75
CA ASP A 588 -15.73 0.57 5.66
C ASP A 588 -14.79 -0.62 5.54
N CYS A 589 -14.34 -0.89 4.33
CA CYS A 589 -13.38 -1.94 4.08
C CYS A 589 -12.53 -1.70 2.83
N TRP A 590 -11.40 -2.40 2.79
CA TRP A 590 -10.45 -2.39 1.69
C TRP A 590 -10.26 -3.80 1.12
N ALA A 591 -10.33 -3.93 -0.20
CA ALA A 591 -9.90 -5.10 -0.95
C ALA A 591 -8.59 -4.76 -1.68
N ILE A 592 -7.51 -5.44 -1.31
CA ILE A 592 -6.16 -5.09 -1.75
C ILE A 592 -5.59 -6.25 -2.57
N ALA A 593 -5.46 -6.06 -3.88
CA ALA A 593 -4.96 -7.08 -4.80
C ALA A 593 -3.43 -7.06 -4.91
N SER A 594 -2.82 -8.25 -4.87
CA SER A 594 -1.42 -8.49 -5.21
C SER A 594 -1.31 -9.33 -6.50
N PHE A 595 -0.22 -9.14 -7.24
CA PHE A 595 -0.02 -9.77 -8.54
C PHE A 595 1.37 -10.42 -8.58
N VAL A 596 1.46 -11.55 -9.27
CA VAL A 596 2.72 -12.28 -9.48
C VAL A 596 2.95 -12.50 -10.97
N ALA A 597 4.22 -12.60 -11.36
CA ALA A 597 4.58 -12.86 -12.76
C ALA A 597 3.92 -14.17 -13.25
N ASP A 598 3.26 -14.10 -14.40
CA ASP A 598 2.71 -15.26 -15.07
C ASP A 598 3.77 -15.88 -15.97
N VAL A 599 4.41 -16.93 -15.45
CA VAL A 599 5.44 -17.71 -16.15
C VAL A 599 4.92 -18.47 -17.38
N SER A 600 3.63 -18.37 -17.72
CA SER A 600 3.02 -18.96 -18.92
C SER A 600 2.63 -17.93 -20.00
N PHE A 601 2.95 -16.65 -19.81
CA PHE A 601 2.63 -15.57 -20.74
C PHE A 601 3.78 -15.28 -21.70
N THR A 602 3.53 -15.35 -23.01
CA THR A 602 4.44 -14.84 -24.05
C THR A 602 4.10 -13.38 -24.36
N SER A 603 5.05 -12.46 -24.21
CA SER A 603 4.77 -11.02 -24.32
C SER A 603 4.60 -10.56 -25.77
N GLU A 604 3.65 -9.64 -26.02
CA GLU A 604 3.46 -8.99 -27.34
C GLU A 604 4.75 -8.33 -27.84
N LYS A 605 5.54 -7.78 -26.92
CA LYS A 605 6.85 -7.21 -27.23
C LYS A 605 7.82 -8.27 -27.78
N SER A 606 7.92 -9.44 -27.16
CA SER A 606 8.79 -10.52 -27.64
C SER A 606 8.32 -11.04 -28.99
N LEU A 607 7.01 -11.16 -29.21
CA LEU A 607 6.45 -11.54 -30.50
C LEU A 607 6.79 -10.53 -31.61
N ASP A 608 6.76 -9.24 -31.31
CA ASP A 608 7.17 -8.16 -32.21
C ASP A 608 8.67 -8.21 -32.53
N GLU A 609 9.54 -8.31 -31.52
CA GLU A 609 11.01 -8.35 -31.67
C GLU A 609 11.46 -9.56 -32.50
N ILE A 610 10.82 -10.73 -32.29
CA ILE A 610 11.08 -11.93 -33.08
C ILE A 610 10.57 -11.77 -34.52
N SER A 611 9.40 -11.18 -34.73
CA SER A 611 8.86 -10.96 -36.09
C SER A 611 9.79 -10.06 -36.92
N GLU A 612 10.34 -9.01 -36.32
CA GLU A 612 11.31 -8.12 -36.96
C GLU A 612 12.64 -8.83 -37.27
N ALA A 613 13.12 -9.69 -36.36
CA ALA A 613 14.30 -10.51 -36.60
C ALA A 613 14.11 -11.47 -37.80
N TYR A 614 12.94 -12.11 -37.91
CA TYR A 614 12.59 -12.95 -39.06
C TYR A 614 12.56 -12.15 -40.38
N ILE A 615 11.97 -10.96 -40.37
CA ILE A 615 11.99 -10.06 -41.52
C ILE A 615 13.44 -9.74 -41.90
N GLY A 616 14.26 -9.26 -40.96
CA GLY A 616 15.63 -8.84 -41.25
C GLY A 616 16.53 -9.97 -41.75
N LEU A 617 16.53 -11.13 -41.09
CA LEU A 617 17.41 -12.25 -41.40
C LEU A 617 16.94 -13.08 -42.59
N HIS A 618 15.63 -13.32 -42.71
CA HIS A 618 15.07 -14.27 -43.68
C HIS A 618 14.23 -13.61 -44.78
N GLY A 619 13.85 -12.34 -44.61
CA GLY A 619 13.04 -11.59 -45.58
C GLY A 619 11.60 -12.05 -45.65
N ARG A 620 11.06 -12.63 -44.56
CA ARG A 620 9.71 -13.18 -44.50
C ARG A 620 9.10 -13.05 -43.10
N ALA A 621 7.78 -13.21 -43.01
CA ALA A 621 7.09 -13.46 -41.74
C ALA A 621 7.58 -14.76 -41.07
N PRO A 622 7.55 -14.85 -39.73
CA PRO A 622 7.83 -16.09 -39.02
C PRO A 622 6.76 -17.15 -39.32
N ASP A 623 7.14 -18.42 -39.19
CA ASP A 623 6.13 -19.49 -39.13
C ASP A 623 5.45 -19.49 -37.75
N PRO A 624 4.19 -19.93 -37.64
CA PRO A 624 3.43 -19.85 -36.38
C PRO A 624 4.14 -20.50 -35.20
N ASN A 625 4.64 -21.73 -35.37
CA ASN A 625 5.34 -22.44 -34.30
C ASN A 625 6.68 -21.80 -33.97
N GLY A 626 7.40 -21.31 -34.98
CA GLY A 626 8.66 -20.59 -34.79
C GLY A 626 8.48 -19.30 -34.02
N LEU A 627 7.44 -18.52 -34.33
CA LEU A 627 7.13 -17.28 -33.61
C LEU A 627 6.89 -17.54 -32.12
N GLU A 628 6.03 -18.52 -31.82
CA GLU A 628 5.74 -18.94 -30.44
C GLU A 628 7.02 -19.40 -29.72
N TYR A 629 7.79 -20.31 -30.35
CA TYR A 629 9.02 -20.85 -29.75
C TYR A 629 10.05 -19.76 -29.44
N TRP A 630 10.38 -18.91 -30.42
CA TRP A 630 11.43 -17.92 -30.24
C TRP A 630 11.01 -16.76 -29.32
N ALA A 631 9.72 -16.41 -29.31
CA ALA A 631 9.22 -15.39 -28.39
C ALA A 631 9.24 -15.91 -26.95
N GLN A 632 8.85 -17.17 -26.72
CA GLN A 632 8.95 -17.78 -25.41
C GLN A 632 10.41 -17.87 -24.92
N GLU A 633 11.36 -18.28 -25.78
CA GLU A 633 12.79 -18.30 -25.41
C GLU A 633 13.34 -16.90 -25.08
N LEU A 634 12.78 -15.85 -25.70
CA LEU A 634 13.13 -14.46 -25.39
C LEU A 634 12.58 -14.05 -24.02
N ASP A 635 11.32 -14.36 -23.75
CA ASP A 635 10.67 -14.08 -22.47
C ASP A 635 11.36 -14.86 -21.33
N ASP A 636 11.67 -16.14 -21.52
CA ASP A 636 12.39 -16.98 -20.55
C ASP A 636 13.78 -16.41 -20.22
N ALA A 637 14.48 -15.89 -21.23
CA ALA A 637 15.78 -15.27 -21.04
C ALA A 637 15.68 -13.96 -20.24
N VAL A 638 14.64 -13.16 -20.48
CA VAL A 638 14.37 -11.92 -19.74
C VAL A 638 13.94 -12.21 -18.31
N ALA A 639 13.06 -13.20 -18.10
CA ALA A 639 12.63 -13.66 -16.79
C ALA A 639 13.81 -14.21 -15.96
N ALA A 640 14.81 -14.81 -16.61
CA ALA A 640 16.07 -15.22 -15.99
C ALA A 640 17.05 -14.06 -15.70
N GLY A 641 16.63 -12.80 -15.87
CA GLY A 641 17.39 -11.60 -15.53
C GLY A 641 18.33 -11.09 -16.63
N LYS A 642 18.21 -11.56 -17.88
CA LYS A 642 19.01 -11.02 -19.01
C LYS A 642 18.31 -9.79 -19.61
N SER A 643 19.08 -8.83 -20.12
CA SER A 643 18.50 -7.73 -20.89
C SER A 643 17.96 -8.23 -22.23
N SER A 644 16.79 -7.72 -22.68
CA SER A 644 16.15 -8.25 -23.91
C SER A 644 17.03 -8.06 -25.15
N GLY A 645 17.80 -6.96 -25.26
CA GLY A 645 18.76 -6.78 -26.34
C GLY A 645 19.91 -7.80 -26.37
N VAL A 646 20.35 -8.32 -25.22
CA VAL A 646 21.36 -9.39 -25.15
C VAL A 646 20.74 -10.74 -25.45
N ALA A 647 19.53 -10.99 -24.93
CA ALA A 647 18.78 -12.21 -25.23
C ALA A 647 18.47 -12.32 -26.73
N LEU A 648 17.95 -11.25 -27.34
CA LEU A 648 17.64 -11.18 -28.77
C LEU A 648 18.88 -11.42 -29.63
N LYS A 649 20.04 -10.85 -29.29
CA LYS A 649 21.32 -11.13 -29.99
C LYS A 649 21.70 -12.61 -29.97
N LYS A 650 21.49 -13.28 -28.84
CA LYS A 650 21.73 -14.73 -28.75
C LYS A 650 20.77 -15.48 -29.67
N LEU A 651 19.47 -15.16 -29.61
CA LEU A 651 18.46 -15.84 -30.40
C LEU A 651 18.65 -15.61 -31.91
N THR A 652 18.98 -14.39 -32.34
CA THR A 652 19.29 -14.12 -33.75
C THR A 652 20.54 -14.86 -34.21
N ASN A 653 21.55 -15.02 -33.34
CA ASN A 653 22.70 -15.88 -33.62
C ASN A 653 22.28 -17.36 -33.74
N ASP A 654 21.38 -17.86 -32.89
CA ASP A 654 20.88 -19.23 -33.01
C ASP A 654 20.06 -19.42 -34.31
N MET A 655 19.31 -18.41 -34.75
CA MET A 655 18.58 -18.41 -36.03
C MET A 655 19.53 -18.45 -37.24
N THR A 656 20.69 -17.79 -37.19
CA THR A 656 21.69 -17.84 -38.28
C THR A 656 22.43 -19.18 -38.35
N LEU A 657 22.32 -20.05 -37.35
CA LEU A 657 22.82 -21.43 -37.44
C LEU A 657 21.91 -22.36 -38.28
N SER A 658 20.74 -21.88 -38.70
CA SER A 658 19.78 -22.66 -39.48
C SER A 658 20.23 -22.89 -40.93
N ALA A 659 19.81 -24.02 -41.51
CA ALA A 659 19.99 -24.28 -42.95
C ALA A 659 19.29 -23.23 -43.83
N GLU A 660 18.24 -22.60 -43.31
CA GLU A 660 17.52 -21.54 -44.01
C GLU A 660 18.40 -20.31 -44.22
N TRP A 661 19.08 -19.85 -43.15
CA TRP A 661 20.03 -18.76 -43.23
C TRP A 661 21.12 -19.05 -44.27
N ALA A 662 21.74 -20.23 -44.19
CA ALA A 662 22.81 -20.64 -45.10
C ALA A 662 22.37 -20.69 -46.58
N SER A 663 21.08 -20.95 -46.85
CA SER A 663 20.49 -20.95 -48.20
C SER A 663 20.00 -19.58 -48.67
N GLY A 664 19.88 -18.61 -47.76
CA GLY A 664 19.37 -17.27 -48.00
C GLY A 664 20.48 -16.22 -48.06
N ILE A 665 20.32 -15.13 -47.30
CA ILE A 665 21.29 -14.03 -47.25
C ILE A 665 22.65 -14.53 -46.75
N GLY A 666 22.67 -15.51 -45.84
CA GLY A 666 23.86 -16.15 -45.29
C GLY A 666 24.68 -16.99 -46.26
N ALA A 667 24.22 -17.20 -47.50
CA ALA A 667 25.05 -17.77 -48.56
C ALA A 667 26.20 -16.83 -48.97
N ASN A 668 26.06 -15.53 -48.67
CA ASN A 668 27.13 -14.56 -48.80
C ASN A 668 28.07 -14.65 -47.60
N ASN A 669 29.37 -14.57 -47.84
CA ASN A 669 30.36 -14.59 -46.75
C ASN A 669 30.60 -13.16 -46.24
N GLY A 670 30.12 -12.82 -45.03
CA GLY A 670 30.29 -11.48 -44.44
C GLY A 670 31.72 -11.11 -44.07
N LEU A 671 32.66 -12.07 -44.08
CA LEU A 671 34.08 -11.81 -43.86
C LEU A 671 34.82 -11.37 -45.15
N ILE A 672 34.14 -11.39 -46.30
CA ILE A 672 34.68 -10.83 -47.55
C ILE A 672 33.85 -9.62 -47.98
N GLN A 673 34.52 -8.59 -48.52
CA GLN A 673 33.89 -7.31 -48.83
C GLN A 673 32.63 -7.45 -49.71
N SER A 674 32.72 -8.19 -50.81
CA SER A 674 31.57 -8.36 -51.71
C SER A 674 30.40 -9.11 -51.07
N GLY A 675 30.70 -10.04 -50.15
CA GLY A 675 29.67 -10.78 -49.40
C GLY A 675 29.04 -9.90 -48.34
N ALA A 676 29.84 -9.16 -47.57
CA ALA A 676 29.37 -8.19 -46.60
C ALA A 676 28.46 -7.14 -47.25
N GLU A 677 28.85 -6.54 -48.38
CA GLU A 677 28.03 -5.57 -49.10
C GLU A 677 26.68 -6.17 -49.56
N ALA A 678 26.67 -7.44 -49.99
CA ALA A 678 25.44 -8.13 -50.38
C ALA A 678 24.49 -8.34 -49.18
N ILE A 679 25.04 -8.72 -48.03
CA ILE A 679 24.27 -8.90 -46.78
C ILE A 679 23.64 -7.59 -46.34
N VAL A 680 24.42 -6.50 -46.30
CA VAL A 680 23.93 -5.16 -45.90
C VAL A 680 22.77 -4.74 -46.80
N ARG A 681 22.93 -4.86 -48.12
CA ARG A 681 21.88 -4.47 -49.07
C ARG A 681 20.61 -5.30 -48.91
N ALA A 682 20.75 -6.59 -48.65
CA ALA A 682 19.61 -7.48 -48.46
C ALA A 682 18.85 -7.16 -47.15
N MET A 683 19.54 -6.95 -46.03
CA MET A 683 18.89 -6.60 -44.76
C MET A 683 18.15 -5.26 -44.82
N TYR A 684 18.72 -4.25 -45.49
CA TYR A 684 18.03 -2.95 -45.69
C TYR A 684 16.77 -3.11 -46.56
N LEU A 685 16.80 -3.93 -47.60
CA LEU A 685 15.63 -4.20 -48.42
C LEU A 685 14.55 -4.95 -47.61
N ASN A 686 14.96 -5.95 -46.82
CA ASN A 686 14.04 -6.71 -45.99
C ASN A 686 13.30 -5.84 -44.97
N LEU A 687 14.05 -5.08 -44.16
CA LEU A 687 13.51 -4.30 -43.05
C LEU A 687 12.81 -3.01 -43.51
N PHE A 688 13.37 -2.33 -44.52
CA PHE A 688 13.01 -0.95 -44.82
C PHE A 688 12.49 -0.73 -46.25
N ALA A 689 12.39 -1.79 -47.06
CA ALA A 689 11.92 -1.73 -48.45
C ALA A 689 12.67 -0.70 -49.32
N ARG A 690 13.92 -0.39 -48.98
CA ARG A 690 14.77 0.54 -49.73
C ARG A 690 16.19 0.00 -49.84
N SER A 691 16.91 0.49 -50.85
CA SER A 691 18.33 0.21 -50.98
C SER A 691 19.13 0.93 -49.88
N ALA A 692 20.14 0.23 -49.33
CA ALA A 692 21.16 0.84 -48.49
C ALA A 692 21.94 1.90 -49.31
N THR A 693 22.18 3.06 -48.71
CA THR A 693 23.00 4.12 -49.33
C THR A 693 24.46 3.67 -49.42
N ASN A 694 25.29 4.35 -50.22
CA ASN A 694 26.72 4.02 -50.30
C ASN A 694 27.43 4.20 -48.94
N SER A 695 26.98 5.14 -48.10
CA SER A 695 27.48 5.31 -46.73
C SER A 695 27.06 4.16 -45.81
N ASP A 696 25.80 3.72 -45.89
CA ASP A 696 25.31 2.57 -45.11
C ASP A 696 26.13 1.31 -45.43
N VAL A 697 26.33 1.05 -46.73
CA VAL A 697 27.09 -0.11 -47.22
C VAL A 697 28.54 -0.03 -46.77
N ALA A 698 29.20 1.13 -46.91
CA ALA A 698 30.58 1.30 -46.48
C ALA A 698 30.76 1.10 -44.97
N TYR A 699 29.84 1.62 -44.16
CA TYR A 699 29.89 1.50 -42.70
C TYR A 699 29.72 0.04 -42.26
N TRP A 700 28.61 -0.60 -42.64
CA TRP A 700 28.28 -1.94 -42.16
C TRP A 700 29.18 -3.03 -42.75
N SER A 701 29.57 -2.92 -44.04
CA SER A 701 30.47 -3.92 -44.63
C SER A 701 31.87 -3.90 -43.99
N SER A 702 32.35 -2.73 -43.56
CA SER A 702 33.61 -2.62 -42.80
C SER A 702 33.52 -3.30 -41.44
N ASP A 703 32.39 -3.16 -40.74
CA ASP A 703 32.20 -3.76 -39.42
C ASP A 703 32.01 -5.28 -39.49
N LEU A 704 31.31 -5.79 -40.53
CA LEU A 704 31.20 -7.22 -40.81
C LEU A 704 32.56 -7.85 -41.17
N THR A 705 33.29 -7.25 -42.13
CA THR A 705 34.58 -7.81 -42.61
C THR A 705 35.68 -7.78 -41.54
N SER A 706 35.63 -6.82 -40.62
CA SER A 706 36.55 -6.76 -39.47
C SER A 706 36.16 -7.70 -38.32
N GLY A 707 34.97 -8.32 -38.38
CA GLY A 707 34.43 -9.13 -37.30
C GLY A 707 34.05 -8.34 -36.05
N ARG A 708 33.92 -7.01 -36.16
CA ARG A 708 33.46 -6.17 -35.04
C ARG A 708 32.00 -6.42 -34.70
N VAL A 709 31.20 -6.69 -35.72
CA VAL A 709 29.77 -6.98 -35.64
C VAL A 709 29.51 -8.22 -36.47
N THR A 710 28.74 -9.17 -35.94
CA THR A 710 28.23 -10.32 -36.70
C THR A 710 26.96 -9.97 -37.47
N GLU A 711 26.58 -10.76 -38.46
CA GLU A 711 25.32 -10.56 -39.20
C GLU A 711 24.10 -10.58 -38.28
N SER A 712 24.09 -11.47 -37.29
CA SER A 712 23.05 -11.57 -36.25
C SER A 712 22.99 -10.36 -35.33
N GLU A 713 24.11 -9.71 -35.06
CA GLU A 713 24.13 -8.46 -34.28
C GLU A 713 23.73 -7.26 -35.14
N MET A 714 24.13 -7.25 -36.41
CA MET A 714 23.80 -6.18 -37.34
C MET A 714 22.27 -6.02 -37.48
N VAL A 715 21.52 -7.11 -37.64
CA VAL A 715 20.05 -7.04 -37.75
C VAL A 715 19.42 -6.38 -36.52
N VAL A 716 19.88 -6.73 -35.31
CA VAL A 716 19.38 -6.16 -34.05
C VAL A 716 19.72 -4.66 -33.98
N LEU A 717 20.94 -4.27 -34.36
CA LEU A 717 21.35 -2.87 -34.37
C LEU A 717 20.59 -2.02 -35.39
N LEU A 718 20.25 -2.57 -36.56
CA LEU A 718 19.43 -1.89 -37.56
C LEU A 718 18.00 -1.66 -37.04
N ILE A 719 17.39 -2.67 -36.43
CA ILE A 719 16.05 -2.57 -35.85
C ILE A 719 16.02 -1.52 -34.74
N THR A 720 16.95 -1.61 -33.78
CA THR A 720 17.04 -0.64 -32.67
C THR A 720 17.33 0.77 -33.20
N GLY A 721 18.22 0.91 -34.18
CA GLY A 721 18.57 2.19 -34.79
C GLY A 721 17.40 2.84 -35.54
N ALA A 722 16.56 2.07 -36.23
CA ALA A 722 15.37 2.59 -36.90
C ALA A 722 14.36 3.12 -35.87
N LYS A 723 14.04 2.31 -34.86
CA LYS A 723 13.06 2.64 -33.81
C LYS A 723 13.47 3.86 -32.99
N ALA A 724 14.74 3.99 -32.62
CA ALA A 724 15.23 5.12 -31.82
C ALA A 724 15.13 6.47 -32.55
N ASN A 725 15.15 6.47 -33.90
CA ASN A 725 15.18 7.69 -34.70
C ASN A 725 13.80 8.13 -35.21
N GLY A 726 12.75 7.30 -35.07
CA GLY A 726 11.38 7.65 -35.50
C GLY A 726 11.25 8.09 -36.96
N ASN A 727 12.12 7.59 -37.83
CA ASN A 727 12.23 8.01 -39.24
C ASN A 727 11.32 7.16 -40.16
N THR A 728 11.37 7.42 -41.48
CA THR A 728 10.64 6.63 -42.48
C THR A 728 10.92 5.13 -42.39
N ASP A 729 12.14 4.72 -42.02
CA ASP A 729 12.50 3.31 -41.86
C ASP A 729 11.75 2.67 -40.69
N SER A 730 11.58 3.39 -39.58
CA SER A 730 10.77 2.94 -38.44
C SER A 730 9.31 2.71 -38.84
N VAL A 731 8.74 3.58 -39.68
CA VAL A 731 7.35 3.47 -40.13
C VAL A 731 7.17 2.26 -41.06
N VAL A 732 8.10 2.04 -42.00
CA VAL A 732 8.04 0.87 -42.90
C VAL A 732 8.23 -0.43 -42.13
N LEU A 733 9.18 -0.45 -41.18
CA LEU A 733 9.40 -1.61 -40.33
C LEU A 733 8.14 -1.96 -39.52
N ASP A 734 7.45 -0.94 -38.99
CA ASP A 734 6.21 -1.11 -38.23
C ASP A 734 5.10 -1.76 -39.08
N TYR A 735 4.87 -1.29 -40.32
CA TYR A 735 3.90 -1.92 -41.23
C TYR A 735 4.28 -3.36 -41.60
N LYS A 736 5.57 -3.64 -41.85
CA LYS A 736 6.03 -5.00 -42.16
C LYS A 736 5.89 -5.93 -40.96
N ARG A 737 6.17 -5.45 -39.74
CA ARG A 737 5.96 -6.20 -38.50
C ARG A 737 4.48 -6.53 -38.31
N GLN A 738 3.59 -5.56 -38.51
CA GLN A 738 2.13 -5.79 -38.43
C GLN A 738 1.68 -6.86 -39.44
N ALA A 739 2.10 -6.77 -40.70
CA ALA A 739 1.78 -7.78 -41.71
C ALA A 739 2.34 -9.17 -41.36
N ALA A 740 3.57 -9.24 -40.83
CA ALA A 740 4.19 -10.49 -40.38
C ALA A 740 3.43 -11.12 -39.20
N ARG A 741 3.04 -10.31 -38.21
CA ARG A 741 2.24 -10.75 -37.06
C ARG A 741 0.87 -11.24 -37.51
N TYR A 742 0.20 -10.49 -38.38
CA TYR A 742 -1.09 -10.87 -38.94
C TYR A 742 -1.03 -12.21 -39.67
N TYR A 743 -0.02 -12.39 -40.53
CA TYR A 743 0.22 -13.66 -41.21
C TYR A 743 0.43 -14.81 -40.22
N ALA A 744 1.34 -14.65 -39.25
CA ALA A 744 1.68 -15.73 -38.33
C ALA A 744 0.54 -16.10 -37.37
N SER A 745 -0.34 -15.16 -37.03
CA SER A 745 -1.50 -15.40 -36.17
C SER A 745 -2.68 -16.06 -36.89
N ASN A 746 -2.83 -15.85 -38.21
CA ASN A 746 -3.99 -16.33 -38.97
C ASN A 746 -3.69 -17.57 -39.83
N VAL A 747 -2.43 -17.80 -40.21
CA VAL A 747 -2.03 -18.96 -40.99
C VAL A 747 -1.68 -20.12 -40.05
N SER A 748 -2.26 -21.30 -40.28
CA SER A 748 -1.85 -22.49 -39.53
C SER A 748 -0.50 -23.01 -40.01
N GLN A 749 0.23 -23.73 -39.15
CA GLN A 749 1.51 -24.36 -39.52
C GLN A 749 1.41 -25.26 -40.77
N SER A 750 0.23 -25.84 -41.03
CA SER A 750 -0.01 -26.70 -42.20
C SER A 750 -0.14 -25.95 -43.53
N ILE A 751 -0.52 -24.67 -43.49
CA ILE A 751 -0.68 -23.78 -44.65
C ILE A 751 0.61 -22.99 -44.91
N PHE A 752 1.43 -22.80 -43.88
CA PHE A 752 2.69 -22.09 -43.96
C PHE A 752 3.61 -22.63 -45.07
N THR A 753 4.13 -21.72 -45.90
CA THR A 753 5.28 -21.98 -46.77
C THR A 753 6.25 -20.80 -46.68
N ARG A 754 7.51 -21.00 -47.04
CA ARG A 754 8.45 -19.87 -47.11
C ARG A 754 8.09 -18.85 -48.19
N SER A 755 7.31 -19.25 -49.21
CA SER A 755 6.92 -18.36 -50.31
C SER A 755 5.84 -17.40 -49.84
N ASN A 756 4.70 -17.93 -49.35
CA ASN A 756 3.60 -17.08 -48.91
C ASN A 756 3.98 -16.20 -47.69
N ALA A 757 4.86 -16.68 -46.81
CA ALA A 757 5.42 -15.86 -45.73
C ALA A 757 6.33 -14.73 -46.23
N LYS A 758 7.02 -14.90 -47.37
CA LYS A 758 7.76 -13.81 -48.02
C LYS A 758 6.80 -12.80 -48.62
N ASP A 759 5.78 -13.29 -49.32
CA ASP A 759 4.78 -12.45 -49.99
C ASP A 759 4.05 -11.56 -48.96
N ALA A 760 3.74 -12.09 -47.77
CA ALA A 760 3.10 -11.38 -46.68
C ALA A 760 3.87 -10.18 -46.09
N VAL A 761 5.15 -10.01 -46.41
CA VAL A 761 5.93 -8.83 -45.97
C VAL A 761 6.61 -8.11 -47.13
N ALA A 762 6.41 -8.60 -48.35
CA ALA A 762 6.95 -8.02 -49.57
C ALA A 762 6.20 -6.73 -49.89
N ASP A 763 6.95 -5.67 -50.23
CA ASP A 763 6.42 -4.38 -50.66
C ASP A 763 5.42 -3.68 -49.70
N VAL A 764 5.28 -4.17 -48.47
CA VAL A 764 4.52 -3.52 -47.38
C VAL A 764 5.30 -2.28 -46.91
N THR A 765 4.79 -1.09 -47.23
CA THR A 765 5.46 0.20 -46.98
C THR A 765 4.55 1.30 -46.44
N ASN A 766 3.23 1.08 -46.49
CA ASN A 766 2.21 2.02 -46.02
C ASN A 766 0.91 1.25 -45.70
N LEU A 767 -0.06 1.95 -45.10
CA LEU A 767 -1.35 1.37 -44.71
C LEU A 767 -2.08 0.64 -45.85
N GLN A 768 -2.08 1.19 -47.08
CA GLN A 768 -2.75 0.56 -48.22
C GLN A 768 -2.11 -0.79 -48.57
N SER A 769 -0.78 -0.86 -48.58
CA SER A 769 -0.06 -2.12 -48.83
C SER A 769 -0.18 -3.12 -47.66
N LEU A 770 -0.31 -2.64 -46.41
CA LEU A 770 -0.58 -3.50 -45.26
C LEU A 770 -1.95 -4.17 -45.41
N THR A 771 -3.01 -3.39 -45.65
CA THR A 771 -4.36 -3.93 -45.83
C THR A 771 -4.45 -4.90 -47.01
N ALA A 772 -3.71 -4.65 -48.09
CA ALA A 772 -3.63 -5.60 -49.20
C ALA A 772 -2.97 -6.92 -48.78
N SER A 773 -1.87 -6.86 -48.02
CA SER A 773 -1.19 -8.04 -47.49
C SER A 773 -2.04 -8.85 -46.50
N GLU A 774 -2.83 -8.18 -45.66
CA GLU A 774 -3.80 -8.83 -44.77
C GLU A 774 -4.88 -9.55 -45.58
N GLY A 775 -5.45 -8.88 -46.60
CA GLY A 775 -6.42 -9.50 -47.50
C GLY A 775 -5.88 -10.69 -48.30
N ASP A 776 -4.61 -10.65 -48.71
CA ASP A 776 -3.95 -11.79 -49.36
C ASP A 776 -3.73 -12.97 -48.38
N THR A 777 -3.47 -12.67 -47.10
CA THR A 777 -3.40 -13.67 -46.03
C THR A 777 -4.76 -14.33 -45.81
N ASP A 778 -5.83 -13.54 -45.75
CA ASP A 778 -7.20 -14.05 -45.62
C ASP A 778 -7.57 -14.96 -46.79
N ALA A 779 -7.28 -14.53 -48.02
CA ALA A 779 -7.55 -15.33 -49.21
C ALA A 779 -6.77 -16.65 -49.22
N LEU A 780 -5.54 -16.67 -48.70
CA LEU A 780 -4.73 -17.88 -48.55
C LEU A 780 -5.37 -18.86 -47.54
N VAL A 781 -5.88 -18.34 -46.41
CA VAL A 781 -6.55 -19.15 -45.39
C VAL A 781 -7.86 -19.71 -45.94
N GLU A 782 -8.66 -18.88 -46.62
CA GLU A 782 -9.93 -19.30 -47.25
C GLU A 782 -9.73 -20.36 -48.33
N ALA A 783 -8.69 -20.24 -49.16
CA ALA A 783 -8.39 -21.22 -50.22
C ALA A 783 -7.89 -22.58 -49.69
N SER A 784 -7.54 -22.67 -48.41
CA SER A 784 -6.98 -23.86 -47.76
C SER A 784 -8.00 -24.63 -46.90
N GLY A 785 -9.19 -24.07 -46.69
CA GLY A 785 -10.35 -24.72 -46.05
C GLY A 785 -11.25 -25.42 -47.05
#